data_AF-A0AAI8UZH6-F1
#
_entry.id   AF-A0AAI8UZH6-F1
#
_cell.length_a   1.000
_cell.length_b   1.000
_cell.length_c   1.000
_cell.angle_alpha   90.00
_cell.angle_beta   90.00
_cell.angle_gamma   90.00
#
_symmetry.space_group_name_H-M   'P 1'
#
loop_
_entity.id
_entity.type
_entity.pdbx_description
1 polymer ?
#
loop_
_entity_poly.entity_id
_entity_poly.type
_entity_poly.pdbx_seq_one_letter_code
_entity_poly.pdbx_strand_id
1 'polypeptide(L)'
;MDHWQLAYLGMRQMPRELSEFELATFFTFSPKERALIDARRSQLYRLACAVHIGFVRMTGRTLDASKQVPKFLWAYVGAQLGITPPDMGTLSALYDRRTDTLVDHQMLAYQALGFSPMAEHQRRYVTRWLKERLAGQPSRSDMLHELKRWLYEHRVLIPHDRALKRLISQAVEVSEAALTDALVLAYGEASLDAWGALLPRPEGNQASLQQWLWAVPLRSSTHQMGELFDKIERLYKLGVQHRWPAVCNEAVVRHYARRCANRPASVSKRMVQQSRRLESACFLRYALCAATDQMSSMLRHWIRKSVNDAGRLIDAGRPDPEIKLREFAAAVKGLIADDTLTRETLCQQLDALADAATSQHRLRSRASMIREQLLLRHRLARAMLGRLVQLPFATQSAHPVIEAMEILHNLYARKANWLPNRVAVRFGRAWQPVLEGQDRKRALAAFEWGTLFALRVALRNGSVFLDHSFAFRSQATMLISGQDWQARRNHFYGHLKLPQDARAFLEPVVEHLDAGLARLRDAAVRGELRIDSAIHVDPLKAKRPEASVEALRRALFDRHPDGQLPEILLEIDSHTHFSWLLLGREPYSRSELLMVYAAVLAHGTSMSATDLARMVPELSPSAIRQMMRSYRGRAETA
;
A
#
# COMPACT_ATOMS: atom_id res chain seq x y z
N MET A 1 9.41 -22.49 6.07
CA MET A 1 10.24 -22.41 4.86
C MET A 1 10.79 -21.00 4.82
N ASP A 2 12.10 -20.87 4.84
CA ASP A 2 12.77 -19.57 4.84
C ASP A 2 12.73 -18.95 3.44
N HIS A 3 12.77 -17.62 3.36
CA HIS A 3 12.54 -16.90 2.10
C HIS A 3 13.55 -17.24 0.99
N TRP A 4 14.79 -17.57 1.36
CA TRP A 4 15.87 -17.90 0.43
C TRP A 4 15.63 -19.25 -0.31
N GLN A 5 14.93 -20.20 0.32
CA GLN A 5 14.65 -21.52 -0.27
C GLN A 5 13.71 -21.43 -1.48
N LEU A 6 12.93 -20.35 -1.57
CA LEU A 6 11.99 -20.12 -2.68
C LEU A 6 12.71 -20.03 -4.03
N ALA A 7 13.98 -19.61 -4.06
CA ALA A 7 14.75 -19.45 -5.29
C ALA A 7 14.95 -20.78 -6.02
N TYR A 8 15.07 -21.89 -5.28
CA TYR A 8 15.36 -23.21 -5.84
C TYR A 8 14.10 -23.99 -6.28
N LEU A 9 12.91 -23.53 -5.90
CA LEU A 9 11.68 -24.26 -6.15
C LEU A 9 11.38 -24.40 -7.65
N GLY A 10 11.18 -25.65 -8.09
CA GLY A 10 10.87 -26.00 -9.46
C GLY A 10 12.04 -25.92 -10.44
N MET A 11 13.28 -25.71 -9.96
CA MET A 11 14.48 -25.78 -10.79
C MET A 11 14.62 -27.13 -11.48
N ARG A 12 15.16 -27.12 -12.71
CA ARG A 12 15.32 -28.32 -13.55
C ARG A 12 16.72 -28.90 -13.54
N GLN A 13 17.68 -28.10 -13.12
CA GLN A 13 19.10 -28.44 -13.12
C GLN A 13 19.63 -28.16 -11.73
N MET A 14 20.67 -28.90 -11.35
CA MET A 14 21.44 -28.57 -10.16
C MET A 14 22.12 -27.22 -10.39
N PRO A 15 22.10 -26.31 -9.40
CA PRO A 15 22.93 -25.12 -9.42
C PRO A 15 24.40 -25.48 -9.65
N ARG A 16 25.12 -24.61 -10.37
CA ARG A 16 26.54 -24.84 -10.69
C ARG A 16 27.44 -24.74 -9.48
N GLU A 17 26.98 -24.01 -8.46
CA GLU A 17 27.63 -23.79 -7.18
C GLU A 17 26.54 -23.80 -6.10
N LEU A 18 26.89 -24.30 -4.92
CA LEU A 18 26.06 -24.22 -3.71
C LEU A 18 26.98 -23.88 -2.55
N SER A 19 26.53 -22.99 -1.66
CA SER A 19 27.27 -22.69 -0.43
C SER A 19 27.31 -23.91 0.50
N GLU A 20 28.27 -23.94 1.43
CA GLU A 20 28.35 -25.01 2.45
C GLU A 20 27.07 -25.09 3.28
N PHE A 21 26.46 -23.93 3.58
CA PHE A 21 25.18 -23.83 4.27
C PHE A 21 24.03 -24.46 3.47
N GLU A 22 23.95 -24.19 2.16
CA GLU A 22 22.95 -24.81 1.27
C GLU A 22 23.12 -26.31 1.16
N LEU A 23 24.37 -26.77 1.02
CA LEU A 23 24.72 -28.19 1.01
C LEU A 23 24.29 -28.87 2.31
N ALA A 24 24.62 -28.28 3.46
CA ALA A 24 24.21 -28.78 4.76
C ALA A 24 22.68 -28.80 4.92
N THR A 25 21.98 -27.81 4.36
CA THR A 25 20.52 -27.72 4.46
C THR A 25 19.82 -28.76 3.58
N PHE A 26 20.23 -28.90 2.32
CA PHE A 26 19.52 -29.73 1.35
C PHE A 26 20.04 -31.15 1.22
N PHE A 27 21.33 -31.37 1.46
CA PHE A 27 22.01 -32.65 1.23
C PHE A 27 22.49 -33.33 2.51
N THR A 28 21.94 -32.96 3.68
CA THR A 28 22.14 -33.72 4.92
C THR A 28 21.00 -34.70 5.17
N PHE A 29 21.31 -35.96 5.43
CA PHE A 29 20.32 -37.03 5.56
C PHE A 29 20.04 -37.37 7.02
N SER A 30 18.75 -37.46 7.36
CA SER A 30 18.28 -37.98 8.64
C SER A 30 18.57 -39.48 8.78
N PRO A 31 18.54 -40.05 9.99
CA PRO A 31 18.77 -41.49 10.20
C PRO A 31 17.83 -42.38 9.37
N LYS A 32 16.57 -41.97 9.20
CA LYS A 32 15.58 -42.69 8.38
C LYS A 32 15.97 -42.70 6.90
N GLU A 33 16.38 -41.57 6.36
CA GLU A 33 16.83 -41.45 4.97
C GLU A 33 18.13 -42.21 4.75
N ARG A 34 19.05 -42.16 5.73
CA ARG A 34 20.31 -42.89 5.68
C ARG A 34 20.09 -44.41 5.62
N ALA A 35 19.15 -44.94 6.40
CA ALA A 35 18.78 -46.36 6.35
C ALA A 35 18.26 -46.77 4.95
N LEU A 36 17.45 -45.92 4.30
CA LEU A 36 16.96 -46.17 2.93
C LEU A 36 18.09 -46.14 1.90
N ILE A 37 19.04 -45.22 2.05
CA ILE A 37 20.23 -45.13 1.19
C ILE A 37 21.10 -46.38 1.37
N ASP A 38 21.47 -46.73 2.60
CA ASP A 38 22.42 -47.82 2.90
C ASP A 38 21.87 -49.22 2.56
N ALA A 39 20.53 -49.38 2.51
CA ALA A 39 19.87 -50.59 2.04
C ALA A 39 20.17 -50.94 0.57
N ARG A 40 20.75 -50.01 -0.22
CA ARG A 40 21.16 -50.27 -1.60
C ARG A 40 22.50 -51.02 -1.64
N ARG A 41 22.60 -52.04 -2.50
CA ARG A 41 23.78 -52.93 -2.58
C ARG A 41 25.01 -52.26 -3.19
N SER A 42 24.84 -51.37 -4.17
CA SER A 42 25.94 -50.70 -4.88
C SER A 42 26.24 -49.33 -4.27
N GLN A 43 27.52 -49.05 -4.00
CA GLN A 43 28.00 -47.74 -3.53
C GLN A 43 27.58 -46.59 -4.47
N LEU A 44 27.62 -46.81 -5.79
CA LEU A 44 27.17 -45.82 -6.77
C LEU A 44 25.65 -45.57 -6.71
N TYR A 45 24.86 -46.59 -6.39
CA TYR A 45 23.40 -46.44 -6.22
C TYR A 45 23.04 -45.75 -4.90
N ARG A 46 23.85 -45.93 -3.85
CA ARG A 46 23.71 -45.16 -2.60
C ARG A 46 23.91 -43.67 -2.86
N LEU A 47 25.01 -43.32 -3.54
CA LEU A 47 25.31 -41.95 -3.96
C LEU A 47 24.20 -41.36 -4.84
N ALA A 48 23.75 -42.08 -5.87
CA ALA A 48 22.70 -41.60 -6.76
C ALA A 48 21.37 -41.39 -6.03
N CYS A 49 20.96 -42.32 -5.15
CA CYS A 49 19.75 -42.21 -4.35
C CYS A 49 19.80 -40.99 -3.40
N ALA A 50 20.95 -40.77 -2.75
CA ALA A 50 21.18 -39.60 -1.90
C ALA A 50 21.03 -38.27 -2.68
N VAL A 51 21.57 -38.21 -3.90
CA VAL A 51 21.40 -37.04 -4.79
C VAL A 51 19.93 -36.83 -5.18
N HIS A 52 19.17 -37.90 -5.45
CA HIS A 52 17.73 -37.80 -5.72
C HIS A 52 16.96 -37.25 -4.51
N ILE A 53 17.26 -37.72 -3.29
CA ILE A 53 16.64 -37.21 -2.05
C ILE A 53 16.95 -35.73 -1.87
N GLY A 54 18.23 -35.34 -1.92
CA GLY A 54 18.63 -33.94 -1.75
C GLY A 54 18.05 -33.01 -2.81
N PHE A 55 17.96 -33.46 -4.07
CA PHE A 55 17.35 -32.67 -5.13
C PHE A 55 15.86 -32.42 -4.94
N VAL A 56 15.10 -33.46 -4.57
CA VAL A 56 13.66 -33.32 -4.29
C VAL A 56 13.45 -32.40 -3.08
N ARG A 57 14.30 -32.49 -2.05
CA ARG A 57 14.25 -31.59 -0.90
C ARG A 57 14.53 -30.13 -1.28
N MET A 58 15.51 -29.89 -2.13
CA MET A 58 15.88 -28.54 -2.57
C MET A 58 14.83 -27.92 -3.49
N THR A 59 14.33 -28.68 -4.48
CA THR A 59 13.56 -28.11 -5.60
C THR A 59 12.09 -28.48 -5.58
N GLY A 60 11.67 -29.50 -4.81
CA GLY A 60 10.34 -30.09 -4.89
C GLY A 60 10.06 -30.80 -6.22
N ARG A 61 11.08 -31.10 -7.02
CA ARG A 61 10.97 -31.61 -8.39
C ARG A 61 11.73 -32.93 -8.56
N THR A 62 11.27 -33.74 -9.50
CA THR A 62 11.95 -34.94 -9.99
C THR A 62 13.27 -34.60 -10.69
N LEU A 63 14.34 -35.32 -10.35
CA LEU A 63 15.63 -35.28 -11.05
C LEU A 63 15.64 -36.29 -12.20
N ASP A 64 15.81 -35.79 -13.43
CA ASP A 64 15.96 -36.63 -14.63
C ASP A 64 17.40 -37.16 -14.76
N ALA A 65 17.58 -38.38 -15.30
CA ALA A 65 18.90 -39.01 -15.47
C ALA A 65 19.83 -38.27 -16.45
N SER A 66 19.28 -37.49 -17.37
CA SER A 66 20.05 -36.72 -18.36
C SER A 66 20.68 -35.44 -17.80
N LYS A 67 20.48 -35.13 -16.52
CA LYS A 67 20.98 -33.91 -15.89
C LYS A 67 22.40 -34.08 -15.36
N GLN A 68 23.20 -33.04 -15.55
CA GLN A 68 24.56 -32.97 -15.02
C GLN A 68 24.51 -32.77 -13.51
N VAL A 69 25.30 -33.57 -12.79
CA VAL A 69 25.49 -33.45 -11.35
C VAL A 69 26.90 -32.89 -11.13
N PRO A 70 27.05 -31.71 -10.51
CA PRO A 70 28.36 -31.11 -10.28
C PRO A 70 29.29 -31.98 -9.44
N LYS A 71 30.61 -31.92 -9.71
CA LYS A 71 31.61 -32.71 -8.99
C LYS A 71 31.66 -32.41 -7.49
N PHE A 72 31.45 -31.15 -7.10
CA PHE A 72 31.44 -30.76 -5.68
C PHE A 72 30.34 -31.48 -4.89
N LEU A 73 29.18 -31.70 -5.52
CA LEU A 73 28.05 -32.37 -4.88
C LEU A 73 28.33 -33.86 -4.67
N TRP A 74 28.96 -34.51 -5.65
CA TRP A 74 29.43 -35.89 -5.49
C TRP A 74 30.45 -36.01 -4.37
N ALA A 75 31.40 -35.08 -4.28
CA ALA A 75 32.40 -35.08 -3.21
C ALA A 75 31.75 -34.90 -1.83
N TYR A 76 30.80 -33.98 -1.70
CA TYR A 76 30.09 -33.72 -0.43
C TYR A 76 29.28 -34.94 0.03
N VAL A 77 28.43 -35.48 -0.86
CA VAL A 77 27.61 -36.66 -0.55
C VAL A 77 28.49 -37.90 -0.33
N GLY A 78 29.57 -38.04 -1.10
CA GLY A 78 30.55 -39.12 -0.93
C GLY A 78 31.25 -39.07 0.43
N ALA A 79 31.71 -37.89 0.86
CA ALA A 79 32.28 -37.70 2.18
C ALA A 79 31.29 -38.07 3.31
N GLN A 80 30.03 -37.67 3.17
CA GLN A 80 28.99 -37.98 4.16
C GLN A 80 28.63 -39.47 4.20
N LEU A 81 28.65 -40.16 3.05
CA LEU A 81 28.33 -41.58 2.95
C LEU A 81 29.54 -42.51 3.17
N GLY A 82 30.76 -41.98 3.19
CA GLY A 82 32.01 -42.76 3.26
C GLY A 82 32.31 -43.49 1.95
N ILE A 83 31.96 -42.90 0.80
CA ILE A 83 32.06 -43.50 -0.53
C ILE A 83 32.90 -42.60 -1.44
N THR A 84 33.84 -43.19 -2.17
CA THR A 84 34.64 -42.47 -3.18
C THR A 84 33.76 -41.96 -4.31
N PRO A 85 33.75 -40.65 -4.62
CA PRO A 85 32.90 -40.08 -5.65
C PRO A 85 33.30 -40.57 -7.06
N PRO A 86 32.32 -40.84 -7.95
CA PRO A 86 32.62 -41.20 -9.33
C PRO A 86 33.12 -40.00 -10.15
N ASP A 87 34.00 -40.24 -11.12
CA ASP A 87 34.36 -39.24 -12.13
C ASP A 87 33.33 -39.23 -13.28
N MET A 88 32.06 -39.00 -12.94
CA MET A 88 30.94 -38.95 -13.88
C MET A 88 30.21 -37.61 -13.79
N GLY A 89 30.04 -36.94 -14.94
CA GLY A 89 29.35 -35.65 -15.02
C GLY A 89 27.82 -35.77 -15.05
N THR A 90 27.25 -36.86 -15.58
CA THR A 90 25.80 -37.06 -15.70
C THR A 90 25.38 -38.41 -15.14
N LEU A 91 24.15 -38.48 -14.62
CA LEU A 91 23.54 -39.74 -14.15
C LEU A 91 23.21 -40.71 -15.30
N SER A 92 23.29 -40.24 -16.56
CA SER A 92 22.87 -41.00 -17.74
C SER A 92 23.65 -42.29 -17.91
N ALA A 93 24.96 -42.27 -17.66
CA ALA A 93 25.80 -43.47 -17.76
C ALA A 93 25.44 -44.54 -16.70
N LEU A 94 24.88 -44.12 -15.57
CA LEU A 94 24.49 -45.00 -14.46
C LEU A 94 23.13 -45.68 -14.69
N TYR A 95 22.26 -45.05 -15.48
CA TYR A 95 20.91 -45.53 -15.79
C TYR A 95 20.71 -45.93 -17.26
N ASP A 96 21.77 -45.94 -18.06
CA ASP A 96 21.68 -46.33 -19.47
C ASP A 96 21.12 -47.75 -19.59
N ARG A 97 20.04 -47.91 -20.37
CA ARG A 97 19.23 -49.14 -20.49
C ARG A 97 18.61 -49.68 -19.18
N ARG A 98 18.63 -48.92 -18.07
CA ARG A 98 18.08 -49.29 -16.75
C ARG A 98 17.11 -48.23 -16.21
N THR A 99 16.07 -47.94 -16.99
CA THR A 99 15.03 -46.95 -16.64
C THR A 99 14.28 -47.31 -15.36
N ASP A 100 14.09 -48.60 -15.08
CA ASP A 100 13.36 -49.07 -13.90
C ASP A 100 14.10 -48.71 -12.61
N THR A 101 15.43 -48.82 -12.60
CA THR A 101 16.26 -48.42 -11.46
C THR A 101 16.23 -46.92 -11.19
N LEU A 102 16.12 -46.09 -12.24
CA LEU A 102 15.93 -44.65 -12.09
C LEU A 102 14.59 -44.34 -11.44
N VAL A 103 13.51 -44.97 -11.93
CA VAL A 103 12.16 -44.80 -11.38
C VAL A 103 12.12 -45.26 -9.92
N ASP A 104 12.76 -46.38 -9.58
CA ASP A 104 12.86 -46.86 -8.20
C ASP A 104 13.56 -45.86 -7.27
N HIS A 105 14.66 -45.24 -7.72
CA HIS A 105 15.37 -44.22 -6.93
C HIS A 105 14.56 -42.94 -6.77
N GLN A 106 13.84 -42.52 -7.82
CA GLN A 106 12.92 -41.39 -7.74
C GLN A 106 11.77 -41.67 -6.76
N MET A 107 11.14 -42.85 -6.86
CA MET A 107 10.05 -43.26 -5.97
C MET A 107 10.50 -43.36 -4.51
N LEU A 108 11.71 -43.87 -4.26
CA LEU A 108 12.31 -43.85 -2.93
C LEU A 108 12.46 -42.44 -2.38
N ALA A 109 12.98 -41.51 -3.19
CA ALA A 109 13.15 -40.12 -2.77
C ALA A 109 11.80 -39.47 -2.42
N TYR A 110 10.75 -39.79 -3.19
CA TYR A 110 9.40 -39.33 -2.90
C TYR A 110 8.89 -39.88 -1.57
N GLN A 111 9.02 -41.19 -1.33
CA GLN A 111 8.59 -41.84 -0.09
C GLN A 111 9.35 -41.31 1.13
N ALA A 112 10.67 -41.15 1.02
CA ALA A 112 11.51 -40.65 2.10
C ALA A 112 11.11 -39.24 2.57
N LEU A 113 10.73 -38.39 1.62
CA LEU A 113 10.36 -36.99 1.88
C LEU A 113 8.85 -36.74 1.96
N GLY A 114 8.02 -37.78 1.77
CA GLY A 114 6.57 -37.71 1.74
C GLY A 114 5.98 -36.99 0.52
N PHE A 115 6.73 -36.84 -0.58
CA PHE A 115 6.23 -36.20 -1.79
C PHE A 115 5.38 -37.15 -2.63
N SER A 116 4.37 -36.62 -3.31
CA SER A 116 3.56 -37.37 -4.27
C SER A 116 3.32 -36.61 -5.57
N PRO A 117 3.15 -37.29 -6.72
CA PRO A 117 2.61 -36.66 -7.92
C PRO A 117 1.24 -36.01 -7.63
N MET A 118 0.92 -34.94 -8.37
CA MET A 118 -0.33 -34.21 -8.18
C MET A 118 -1.54 -35.07 -8.59
N ALA A 119 -2.33 -35.48 -7.61
CA ALA A 119 -3.59 -36.20 -7.82
C ALA A 119 -4.72 -35.26 -8.26
N GLU A 120 -5.82 -35.81 -8.78
CA GLU A 120 -6.96 -35.01 -9.27
C GLU A 120 -7.67 -34.22 -8.14
N HIS A 121 -7.74 -34.78 -6.92
CA HIS A 121 -8.30 -34.04 -5.78
C HIS A 121 -7.40 -32.86 -5.36
N GLN A 122 -6.07 -33.02 -5.40
CA GLN A 122 -5.10 -31.93 -5.17
C GLN A 122 -5.20 -30.88 -6.27
N ARG A 123 -5.37 -31.29 -7.55
CA ARG A 123 -5.60 -30.35 -8.66
C ARG A 123 -6.85 -29.50 -8.44
N ARG A 124 -7.97 -30.11 -8.01
CA ARG A 124 -9.19 -29.36 -7.65
C ARG A 124 -8.95 -28.38 -6.51
N TYR A 125 -8.18 -28.78 -5.51
CA TYR A 125 -7.81 -27.92 -4.38
C TYR A 125 -6.92 -26.73 -4.81
N VAL A 126 -5.93 -26.97 -5.68
CA VAL A 126 -5.11 -25.92 -6.32
C VAL A 126 -6.00 -24.93 -7.07
N THR A 127 -6.94 -25.41 -7.89
CA THR A 127 -7.84 -24.53 -8.64
C THR A 127 -8.70 -23.67 -7.73
N ARG A 128 -9.19 -24.23 -6.61
CA ARG A 128 -9.93 -23.46 -5.60
C ARG A 128 -9.06 -22.41 -4.94
N TRP A 129 -7.86 -22.80 -4.52
CA TRP A 129 -6.88 -21.89 -3.91
C TRP A 129 -6.50 -20.75 -4.87
N LEU A 130 -6.28 -21.05 -6.15
CA LEU A 130 -6.01 -20.05 -7.20
C LEU A 130 -7.18 -19.08 -7.36
N LYS A 131 -8.43 -19.55 -7.35
CA LYS A 131 -9.61 -18.68 -7.41
C LYS A 131 -9.71 -17.74 -6.21
N GLU A 132 -9.48 -18.26 -5.01
CA GLU A 132 -9.48 -17.47 -3.76
C GLU A 132 -8.35 -16.41 -3.79
N ARG A 133 -7.16 -16.77 -4.28
CA ARG A 133 -6.03 -15.85 -4.43
C ARG A 133 -6.27 -14.78 -5.50
N LEU A 134 -6.77 -15.16 -6.67
CA LEU A 134 -7.07 -14.22 -7.77
C LEU A 134 -8.15 -13.20 -7.43
N ALA A 135 -9.07 -13.54 -6.51
CA ALA A 135 -10.03 -12.58 -5.99
C ALA A 135 -9.34 -11.43 -5.23
N GLY A 136 -8.28 -11.70 -4.47
CA GLY A 136 -7.55 -10.68 -3.71
C GLY A 136 -6.39 -10.03 -4.45
N GLN A 137 -5.66 -10.82 -5.24
CA GLN A 137 -4.44 -10.42 -5.94
C GLN A 137 -4.43 -10.97 -7.37
N PRO A 138 -4.91 -10.20 -8.36
CA PRO A 138 -4.99 -10.65 -9.77
C PRO A 138 -3.63 -10.68 -10.51
N SER A 139 -2.49 -10.54 -9.82
CA SER A 139 -1.15 -10.54 -10.45
C SER A 139 -0.73 -11.94 -10.88
N ARG A 140 -0.33 -12.10 -12.16
CA ARG A 140 0.16 -13.38 -12.70
C ARG A 140 1.62 -13.68 -12.33
N SER A 141 2.45 -12.67 -12.07
CA SER A 141 3.89 -12.85 -11.87
C SER A 141 4.21 -13.53 -10.54
N ASP A 142 3.46 -13.19 -9.51
CA ASP A 142 3.73 -13.64 -8.14
C ASP A 142 3.08 -15.01 -7.89
N MET A 143 1.96 -15.27 -8.59
CA MET A 143 1.19 -16.52 -8.51
C MET A 143 2.02 -17.77 -8.81
N LEU A 144 3.01 -17.69 -9.71
CA LEU A 144 3.85 -18.85 -10.03
C LEU A 144 4.70 -19.28 -8.84
N HIS A 145 5.28 -18.33 -8.11
CA HIS A 145 6.12 -18.61 -6.95
C HIS A 145 5.27 -19.07 -5.77
N GLU A 146 4.13 -18.41 -5.53
CA GLU A 146 3.19 -18.84 -4.50
C GLU A 146 2.66 -20.25 -4.77
N LEU A 147 2.33 -20.57 -6.02
CA LEU A 147 1.89 -21.91 -6.40
C LEU A 147 2.99 -22.95 -6.19
N LYS A 148 4.25 -22.65 -6.56
CA LYS A 148 5.39 -23.53 -6.29
C LYS A 148 5.58 -23.77 -4.80
N ARG A 149 5.52 -22.72 -3.99
CA ARG A 149 5.61 -22.78 -2.53
C ARG A 149 4.49 -23.64 -1.95
N TRP A 150 3.26 -23.39 -2.38
CA TRP A 150 2.09 -24.12 -1.91
C TRP A 150 2.20 -25.62 -2.23
N LEU A 151 2.63 -25.97 -3.45
CA LEU A 151 2.83 -27.38 -3.84
C LEU A 151 3.89 -28.04 -2.95
N TYR A 152 4.99 -27.35 -2.69
CA TYR A 152 6.04 -27.87 -1.81
C TYR A 152 5.55 -28.08 -0.37
N GLU A 153 4.86 -27.09 0.21
CA GLU A 153 4.33 -27.17 1.59
C GLU A 153 3.32 -28.32 1.75
N HIS A 154 2.54 -28.63 0.71
CA HIS A 154 1.60 -29.76 0.66
C HIS A 154 2.24 -31.08 0.21
N ARG A 155 3.57 -31.13 0.06
CA ARG A 155 4.34 -32.30 -0.41
C ARG A 155 3.86 -32.83 -1.75
N VAL A 156 3.49 -31.94 -2.66
CA VAL A 156 3.13 -32.26 -4.04
C VAL A 156 4.32 -31.95 -4.96
N LEU A 157 4.70 -32.91 -5.80
CA LEU A 157 5.78 -32.71 -6.77
C LEU A 157 5.44 -31.56 -7.73
N ILE A 158 6.39 -30.64 -7.91
CA ILE A 158 6.22 -29.45 -8.73
C ILE A 158 6.33 -29.84 -10.22
N PRO A 159 5.23 -29.75 -11.01
CA PRO A 159 5.27 -30.08 -12.43
C PRO A 159 6.04 -29.04 -13.24
N HIS A 160 6.19 -29.24 -14.55
CA HIS A 160 6.88 -28.26 -15.41
C HIS A 160 6.21 -26.89 -15.36
N ASP A 161 7.01 -25.82 -15.37
CA ASP A 161 6.53 -24.43 -15.42
C ASP A 161 5.49 -24.19 -16.52
N ARG A 162 5.56 -24.89 -17.66
CA ARG A 162 4.54 -24.81 -18.71
C ARG A 162 3.17 -25.30 -18.23
N ALA A 163 3.13 -26.40 -17.47
CA ALA A 163 1.90 -26.94 -16.89
C ALA A 163 1.36 -26.01 -15.79
N LEU A 164 2.23 -25.47 -14.94
CA LEU A 164 1.84 -24.48 -13.92
C LEU A 164 1.28 -23.20 -14.54
N LYS A 165 1.98 -22.64 -15.54
CA LYS A 165 1.51 -21.47 -16.29
C LYS A 165 0.16 -21.74 -16.97
N ARG A 166 -0.05 -22.94 -17.50
CA ARG A 166 -1.35 -23.33 -18.08
C ARG A 166 -2.47 -23.37 -17.02
N LEU A 167 -2.22 -23.95 -15.84
CA LEU A 167 -3.18 -23.95 -14.74
C LEU A 167 -3.53 -22.53 -14.27
N ILE A 168 -2.52 -21.66 -14.15
CA ILE A 168 -2.71 -20.25 -13.80
C ILE A 168 -3.52 -19.54 -14.88
N SER A 169 -3.19 -19.70 -16.16
CA SER A 169 -3.95 -19.08 -17.26
C SER A 169 -5.42 -19.53 -17.27
N GLN A 170 -5.68 -20.83 -17.10
CA GLN A 170 -7.04 -21.37 -17.02
C GLN A 170 -7.81 -20.80 -15.82
N ALA A 171 -7.16 -20.70 -14.65
CA ALA A 171 -7.80 -20.10 -13.47
C ALA A 171 -8.11 -18.61 -13.68
N VAL A 172 -7.22 -17.86 -14.35
CA VAL A 172 -7.43 -16.45 -14.70
C VAL A 172 -8.57 -16.30 -15.71
N GLU A 173 -8.63 -17.13 -16.75
CA GLU A 173 -9.71 -17.09 -17.74
C GLU A 173 -11.08 -17.36 -17.09
N VAL A 174 -11.18 -18.37 -16.22
CA VAL A 174 -12.40 -18.66 -15.47
C VAL A 174 -12.78 -17.50 -14.53
N SER A 175 -11.79 -16.86 -13.89
CA SER A 175 -12.03 -15.70 -13.03
C SER A 175 -12.47 -14.47 -13.83
N GLU A 176 -11.82 -14.17 -14.96
CA GLU A 176 -12.17 -13.06 -15.86
C GLU A 176 -13.57 -13.25 -16.44
N ALA A 177 -13.96 -14.49 -16.75
CA ALA A 177 -15.31 -14.82 -17.19
C ALA A 177 -16.35 -14.52 -16.10
N ALA A 178 -16.15 -15.06 -14.88
CA ALA A 178 -17.07 -14.82 -13.76
C ALA A 178 -17.22 -13.33 -13.41
N LEU A 179 -16.13 -12.56 -13.46
CA LEU A 179 -16.16 -11.11 -13.25
C LEU A 179 -16.93 -10.39 -14.37
N THR A 180 -16.73 -10.82 -15.62
CA THR A 180 -17.45 -10.24 -16.76
C THR A 180 -18.94 -10.55 -16.67
N ASP A 181 -19.33 -11.77 -16.32
CA ASP A 181 -20.73 -12.17 -16.17
C ASP A 181 -21.42 -11.37 -15.06
N ALA A 182 -20.74 -11.14 -13.94
CA ALA A 182 -21.25 -10.27 -12.86
C ALA A 182 -21.46 -8.82 -13.33
N LEU A 183 -20.57 -8.28 -14.17
CA LEU A 183 -20.73 -6.94 -14.75
C LEU A 183 -21.86 -6.90 -15.78
N VAL A 184 -22.00 -7.94 -16.61
CA VAL A 184 -23.08 -8.07 -17.58
C VAL A 184 -24.43 -8.12 -16.86
N LEU A 185 -24.53 -8.86 -15.76
CA LEU A 185 -25.74 -8.90 -14.93
C LEU A 185 -26.10 -7.53 -14.34
N ALA A 186 -25.08 -6.74 -13.93
CA ALA A 186 -25.29 -5.43 -13.31
C ALA A 186 -25.64 -4.30 -14.29
N TYR A 187 -25.03 -4.29 -15.48
CA TYR A 187 -25.12 -3.17 -16.42
C TYR A 187 -25.69 -3.53 -17.80
N GLY A 188 -25.72 -4.80 -18.17
CA GLY A 188 -26.09 -5.27 -19.50
C GLY A 188 -24.94 -5.17 -20.51
N GLU A 189 -24.95 -6.04 -21.51
CA GLU A 189 -23.88 -6.12 -22.52
C GLU A 189 -23.74 -4.83 -23.34
N ALA A 190 -24.86 -4.25 -23.76
CA ALA A 190 -24.88 -3.06 -24.62
C ALA A 190 -24.18 -1.87 -23.96
N SER A 191 -24.40 -1.66 -22.65
CA SER A 191 -23.74 -0.58 -21.90
C SER A 191 -22.24 -0.81 -21.77
N LEU A 192 -21.81 -2.04 -21.49
CA LEU A 192 -20.38 -2.37 -21.38
C LEU A 192 -19.64 -2.23 -22.73
N ASP A 193 -20.28 -2.62 -23.83
CA ASP A 193 -19.73 -2.43 -25.16
C ASP A 193 -19.67 -0.95 -25.55
N ALA A 194 -20.70 -0.17 -25.21
CA ALA A 194 -20.71 1.28 -25.41
C ALA A 194 -19.56 1.96 -24.63
N TRP A 195 -19.30 1.56 -23.39
CA TRP A 195 -18.17 2.04 -22.60
C TRP A 195 -16.83 1.76 -23.28
N GLY A 196 -16.61 0.53 -23.73
CA GLY A 196 -15.38 0.16 -24.44
C GLY A 196 -15.19 0.92 -25.76
N ALA A 197 -16.28 1.24 -26.47
CA ALA A 197 -16.25 2.04 -27.70
C ALA A 197 -16.06 3.55 -27.45
N LEU A 198 -16.43 4.03 -26.26
CA LEU A 198 -16.34 5.45 -25.88
C LEU A 198 -14.93 5.86 -25.47
N LEU A 199 -14.21 5.01 -24.71
CA LEU A 199 -12.85 5.30 -24.23
C LEU A 199 -11.85 5.81 -25.29
N PRO A 200 -11.80 5.27 -26.51
CA PRO A 200 -10.88 5.75 -27.55
C PRO A 200 -11.35 7.00 -28.30
N ARG A 201 -12.55 7.52 -28.04
CA ARG A 201 -13.05 8.74 -28.72
C ARG A 201 -12.40 9.99 -28.13
N PRO A 202 -12.09 11.02 -28.93
CA PRO A 202 -11.52 12.27 -28.41
C PRO A 202 -12.50 12.97 -27.46
N GLU A 203 -11.98 13.63 -26.43
CA GLU A 203 -12.76 14.39 -25.45
C GLU A 203 -12.03 15.71 -25.16
N GLY A 204 -12.65 16.84 -25.53
CA GLY A 204 -12.03 18.16 -25.43
C GLY A 204 -10.71 18.24 -26.21
N ASN A 205 -9.64 18.69 -25.54
CA ASN A 205 -8.30 18.80 -26.11
C ASN A 205 -7.45 17.52 -26.01
N GLN A 206 -8.00 16.43 -25.45
CA GLN A 206 -7.28 15.17 -25.29
C GLN A 206 -7.61 14.22 -26.45
N ALA A 207 -6.62 13.45 -26.90
CA ALA A 207 -6.80 12.54 -28.03
C ALA A 207 -7.75 11.37 -27.72
N SER A 208 -8.05 11.11 -26.44
CA SER A 208 -9.05 10.11 -26.03
C SER A 208 -9.67 10.41 -24.66
N LEU A 209 -10.92 9.97 -24.44
CA LEU A 209 -11.59 10.00 -23.14
C LEU A 209 -10.77 9.23 -22.09
N GLN A 210 -10.15 8.12 -22.47
CA GLN A 210 -9.25 7.35 -21.60
C GLN A 210 -8.10 8.23 -21.07
N GLN A 211 -7.43 8.99 -21.93
CA GLN A 211 -6.34 9.87 -21.51
C GLN A 211 -6.83 11.01 -20.61
N TRP A 212 -7.98 11.62 -20.94
CA TRP A 212 -8.56 12.66 -20.11
C TRP A 212 -8.92 12.16 -18.70
N LEU A 213 -9.57 11.00 -18.60
CA LEU A 213 -9.94 10.37 -17.32
C LEU A 213 -8.72 9.90 -16.52
N TRP A 214 -7.65 9.46 -17.19
CA TRP A 214 -6.42 9.00 -16.52
C TRP A 214 -5.49 10.14 -16.09
N ALA A 215 -5.63 11.33 -16.68
CA ALA A 215 -4.79 12.48 -16.37
C ALA A 215 -4.96 12.91 -14.89
N VAL A 216 -3.84 12.92 -14.18
CA VAL A 216 -3.76 13.34 -12.77
C VAL A 216 -3.57 14.86 -12.69
N PRO A 217 -4.29 15.56 -11.80
CA PRO A 217 -4.08 16.99 -11.53
C PRO A 217 -2.63 17.30 -11.14
N LEU A 218 -2.00 18.26 -11.82
CA LEU A 218 -0.62 18.69 -11.54
C LEU A 218 -0.51 19.68 -10.36
N ARG A 219 -1.60 20.35 -9.98
CA ARG A 219 -1.62 21.43 -8.98
C ARG A 219 -2.95 21.46 -8.21
N SER A 220 -2.91 21.77 -6.92
CA SER A 220 -4.13 21.96 -6.11
C SER A 220 -4.81 23.31 -6.36
N SER A 221 -5.37 23.54 -7.56
CA SER A 221 -6.08 24.77 -7.95
C SER A 221 -7.58 24.57 -8.09
N THR A 222 -8.37 25.64 -7.94
CA THR A 222 -9.83 25.60 -8.11
C THR A 222 -10.23 25.15 -9.53
N HIS A 223 -9.45 25.54 -10.54
CA HIS A 223 -9.66 25.09 -11.93
C HIS A 223 -9.52 23.57 -12.05
N GLN A 224 -8.45 22.99 -11.49
CA GLN A 224 -8.25 21.54 -11.55
C GLN A 224 -9.28 20.77 -10.71
N MET A 225 -9.77 21.36 -9.62
CA MET A 225 -10.93 20.80 -8.91
C MET A 225 -12.19 20.81 -9.79
N GLY A 226 -12.41 21.88 -10.56
CA GLY A 226 -13.48 21.95 -11.56
C GLY A 226 -13.40 20.81 -12.57
N GLU A 227 -12.21 20.57 -13.13
CA GLU A 227 -11.98 19.45 -14.06
C GLU A 227 -12.29 18.08 -13.42
N LEU A 228 -11.93 17.88 -12.15
CA LEU A 228 -12.28 16.64 -11.43
C LEU A 228 -13.79 16.46 -11.27
N PHE A 229 -14.53 17.52 -10.95
CA PHE A 229 -15.98 17.45 -10.90
C PHE A 229 -16.57 17.17 -12.29
N ASP A 230 -15.99 17.71 -13.38
CA ASP A 230 -16.43 17.42 -14.74
C ASP A 230 -16.21 15.94 -15.08
N LYS A 231 -15.09 15.35 -14.66
CA LYS A 231 -14.82 13.89 -14.77
C LYS A 231 -15.87 13.08 -14.01
N ILE A 232 -16.17 13.45 -12.76
CA ILE A 232 -17.18 12.76 -11.95
C ILE A 232 -18.56 12.86 -12.62
N GLU A 233 -18.97 14.05 -13.07
CA GLU A 233 -20.25 14.26 -13.75
C GLU A 233 -20.35 13.45 -15.05
N ARG A 234 -19.27 13.40 -15.83
CA ARG A 234 -19.19 12.59 -17.05
C ARG A 234 -19.39 11.11 -16.74
N LEU A 235 -18.77 10.60 -15.68
CA LEU A 235 -18.90 9.21 -15.25
C LEU A 235 -20.28 8.90 -14.65
N TYR A 236 -20.91 9.88 -13.99
CA TYR A 236 -22.29 9.77 -13.51
C TYR A 236 -23.30 9.64 -14.64
N LYS A 237 -23.12 10.41 -15.73
CA LYS A 237 -23.93 10.30 -16.95
C LYS A 237 -23.80 8.92 -17.61
N LEU A 238 -22.69 8.22 -17.40
CA LEU A 238 -22.48 6.85 -17.87
C LEU A 238 -23.07 5.78 -16.95
N GLY A 239 -23.52 6.15 -15.73
CA GLY A 239 -24.16 5.23 -14.78
C GLY A 239 -23.21 4.31 -14.02
N VAL A 240 -21.90 4.56 -14.06
CA VAL A 240 -20.84 3.68 -13.50
C VAL A 240 -20.90 3.57 -11.96
N GLN A 241 -21.56 4.52 -11.30
CA GLN A 241 -21.71 4.58 -9.85
C GLN A 241 -22.66 3.50 -9.30
N HIS A 242 -23.68 3.10 -10.06
CA HIS A 242 -24.79 2.27 -9.56
C HIS A 242 -24.53 0.78 -9.71
N ARG A 243 -24.97 -0.05 -8.75
CA ARG A 243 -25.01 -1.53 -8.85
C ARG A 243 -23.66 -2.21 -9.13
N TRP A 244 -22.56 -1.67 -8.63
CA TRP A 244 -21.25 -2.30 -8.81
C TRP A 244 -21.19 -3.66 -8.07
N PRO A 245 -20.85 -4.79 -8.75
CA PRO A 245 -20.85 -6.11 -8.13
C PRO A 245 -19.82 -6.25 -7.00
N ALA A 246 -20.20 -6.85 -5.87
CA ALA A 246 -19.31 -7.08 -4.73
C ALA A 246 -18.11 -7.99 -5.06
N VAL A 247 -18.28 -8.91 -6.01
CA VAL A 247 -17.20 -9.81 -6.51
C VAL A 247 -16.07 -9.00 -7.17
N CYS A 248 -16.38 -7.85 -7.77
CA CYS A 248 -15.42 -6.92 -8.35
C CYS A 248 -14.86 -5.99 -7.27
N ASN A 249 -13.99 -6.51 -6.40
CA ASN A 249 -13.39 -5.72 -5.34
C ASN A 249 -12.41 -4.64 -5.86
N GLU A 250 -11.89 -3.85 -4.94
CA GLU A 250 -10.95 -2.76 -5.25
C GLU A 250 -9.66 -3.23 -5.93
N ALA A 251 -9.11 -4.38 -5.55
CA ALA A 251 -7.89 -4.93 -6.13
C ALA A 251 -8.10 -5.30 -7.60
N VAL A 252 -9.22 -5.94 -7.91
CA VAL A 252 -9.67 -6.25 -9.27
C VAL A 252 -9.83 -4.96 -10.09
N VAL A 253 -10.55 -3.97 -9.55
CA VAL A 253 -10.76 -2.67 -10.23
C VAL A 253 -9.43 -2.02 -10.58
N ARG A 254 -8.51 -1.89 -9.61
CA ARG A 254 -7.20 -1.28 -9.82
C ARG A 254 -6.35 -2.04 -10.84
N HIS A 255 -6.34 -3.37 -10.77
CA HIS A 255 -5.54 -4.19 -11.68
C HIS A 255 -5.99 -4.05 -13.14
N TYR A 256 -7.28 -4.27 -13.41
CA TYR A 256 -7.81 -4.20 -14.77
C TYR A 256 -7.85 -2.77 -15.30
N ALA A 257 -8.07 -1.77 -14.44
CA ALA A 257 -7.94 -0.37 -14.84
C ALA A 257 -6.51 -0.02 -15.29
N ARG A 258 -5.48 -0.48 -14.57
CA ARG A 258 -4.07 -0.29 -14.95
C ARG A 258 -3.73 -0.98 -16.27
N ARG A 259 -4.25 -2.20 -16.50
CA ARG A 259 -4.10 -2.91 -17.80
C ARG A 259 -4.72 -2.13 -18.96
N CYS A 260 -5.87 -1.49 -18.74
CA CYS A 260 -6.49 -0.61 -19.72
C CYS A 260 -5.65 0.65 -19.96
N ALA A 261 -5.27 1.34 -18.88
CA ALA A 261 -4.58 2.62 -18.92
C ALA A 261 -3.18 2.57 -19.53
N ASN A 262 -2.42 1.50 -19.24
CA ASN A 262 -1.05 1.33 -19.74
C ASN A 262 -0.99 0.99 -21.23
N ARG A 263 -2.14 0.84 -21.90
CA ARG A 263 -2.23 0.53 -23.33
C ARG A 263 -2.85 1.71 -24.09
N PRO A 264 -2.34 2.03 -25.30
CA PRO A 264 -2.96 3.03 -26.15
C PRO A 264 -4.40 2.64 -26.49
N ALA A 265 -5.31 3.62 -26.46
CA ALA A 265 -6.74 3.37 -26.69
C ALA A 265 -7.05 2.76 -28.08
N SER A 266 -6.17 2.96 -29.07
CA SER A 266 -6.25 2.31 -30.39
C SER A 266 -6.08 0.79 -30.35
N VAL A 267 -5.28 0.28 -29.41
CA VAL A 267 -5.02 -1.17 -29.23
C VAL A 267 -6.20 -1.83 -28.52
N SER A 268 -6.85 -1.14 -27.59
CA SER A 268 -8.02 -1.62 -26.85
C SER A 268 -9.20 -2.01 -27.77
N LYS A 269 -9.29 -1.40 -28.97
CA LYS A 269 -10.31 -1.76 -29.99
C LYS A 269 -10.16 -3.18 -30.54
N ARG A 270 -8.93 -3.72 -30.56
CA ARG A 270 -8.60 -5.02 -31.19
C ARG A 270 -8.70 -6.21 -30.23
N MET A 271 -9.12 -5.97 -29.00
CA MET A 271 -9.23 -7.01 -27.98
C MET A 271 -10.46 -7.89 -28.15
N VAL A 272 -10.35 -9.11 -27.63
CA VAL A 272 -11.50 -9.98 -27.39
C VAL A 272 -12.54 -9.21 -26.56
N GLN A 273 -13.79 -9.26 -27.01
CA GLN A 273 -14.89 -8.44 -26.49
C GLN A 273 -15.09 -8.61 -24.97
N GLN A 274 -14.97 -9.83 -24.46
CA GLN A 274 -15.11 -10.14 -23.03
C GLN A 274 -14.06 -9.41 -22.17
N SER A 275 -12.77 -9.56 -22.48
CA SER A 275 -11.70 -8.85 -21.76
C SER A 275 -11.81 -7.34 -21.92
N ARG A 276 -12.27 -6.85 -23.08
CA ARG A 276 -12.50 -5.40 -23.31
C ARG A 276 -13.59 -4.86 -22.38
N ARG A 277 -14.72 -5.57 -22.22
CA ARG A 277 -15.82 -5.21 -21.32
C ARG A 277 -15.34 -5.09 -19.88
N LEU A 278 -14.63 -6.12 -19.38
CA LEU A 278 -14.06 -6.14 -18.02
C LEU A 278 -13.11 -4.96 -17.79
N GLU A 279 -12.13 -4.79 -18.66
CA GLU A 279 -11.10 -3.77 -18.50
C GLU A 279 -11.67 -2.35 -18.61
N SER A 280 -12.61 -2.12 -19.52
CA SER A 280 -13.23 -0.82 -19.72
C SER A 280 -14.13 -0.44 -18.54
N ALA A 281 -14.92 -1.39 -18.02
CA ALA A 281 -15.75 -1.18 -16.83
C ALA A 281 -14.89 -0.88 -15.59
N CYS A 282 -13.86 -1.68 -15.36
CA CYS A 282 -12.92 -1.46 -14.25
C CYS A 282 -12.18 -0.13 -14.39
N PHE A 283 -11.77 0.27 -15.60
CA PHE A 283 -11.15 1.57 -15.85
C PHE A 283 -12.08 2.73 -15.50
N LEU A 284 -13.33 2.72 -15.97
CA LEU A 284 -14.30 3.78 -15.68
C LEU A 284 -14.62 3.85 -14.18
N ARG A 285 -14.78 2.69 -13.51
CA ARG A 285 -14.99 2.64 -12.06
C ARG A 285 -13.79 3.18 -11.31
N TYR A 286 -12.58 2.79 -11.69
CA TYR A 286 -11.36 3.32 -11.12
C TYR A 286 -11.25 4.84 -11.31
N ALA A 287 -11.52 5.35 -12.51
CA ALA A 287 -11.48 6.79 -12.80
C ALA A 287 -12.48 7.55 -11.92
N LEU A 288 -13.67 6.99 -11.68
CA LEU A 288 -14.67 7.59 -10.79
C LEU A 288 -14.17 7.65 -9.35
N CYS A 289 -13.68 6.53 -8.82
CA CYS A 289 -13.14 6.47 -7.46
C CYS A 289 -11.93 7.40 -7.28
N ALA A 290 -10.98 7.35 -8.22
CA ALA A 290 -9.77 8.16 -8.16
C ALA A 290 -10.06 9.67 -8.27
N ALA A 291 -10.96 10.08 -9.17
CA ALA A 291 -11.37 11.48 -9.29
C ALA A 291 -12.07 11.97 -8.01
N THR A 292 -12.91 11.12 -7.41
CA THR A 292 -13.61 11.41 -6.16
C THR A 292 -12.65 11.56 -4.97
N ASP A 293 -11.65 10.68 -4.87
CA ASP A 293 -10.63 10.74 -3.82
C ASP A 293 -9.74 11.97 -3.95
N GLN A 294 -9.29 12.24 -5.17
CA GLN A 294 -8.48 13.42 -5.48
C GLN A 294 -9.27 14.71 -5.19
N MET A 295 -10.53 14.78 -5.60
CA MET A 295 -11.42 15.92 -5.33
C MET A 295 -11.61 16.13 -3.84
N SER A 296 -11.88 15.07 -3.08
CA SER A 296 -12.09 15.13 -1.63
C SER A 296 -10.81 15.55 -0.89
N SER A 297 -9.65 15.06 -1.32
CA SER A 297 -8.34 15.48 -0.80
C SER A 297 -8.04 16.94 -1.12
N MET A 298 -8.24 17.36 -2.37
CA MET A 298 -8.06 18.74 -2.81
C MET A 298 -9.03 19.69 -2.09
N LEU A 299 -10.27 19.28 -1.83
CA LEU A 299 -11.25 20.06 -1.07
C LEU A 299 -10.75 20.34 0.34
N ARG A 300 -10.25 19.33 1.04
CA ARG A 300 -9.68 19.49 2.38
C ARG A 300 -8.51 20.47 2.38
N HIS A 301 -7.61 20.36 1.39
CA HIS A 301 -6.49 21.27 1.22
C HIS A 301 -6.97 22.69 0.90
N TRP A 302 -7.93 22.84 -0.01
CA TRP A 302 -8.51 24.12 -0.42
C TRP A 302 -9.18 24.87 0.75
N ILE A 303 -9.92 24.17 1.62
CA ILE A 303 -10.51 24.76 2.83
C ILE A 303 -9.40 25.24 3.76
N ARG A 304 -8.37 24.42 4.01
CA ARG A 304 -7.24 24.81 4.88
C ARG A 304 -6.48 26.01 4.29
N LYS A 305 -6.22 26.00 2.98
CA LYS A 305 -5.59 27.11 2.27
C LYS A 305 -6.41 28.39 2.37
N SER A 306 -7.73 28.31 2.18
CA SER A 306 -8.63 29.47 2.33
C SER A 306 -8.55 30.10 3.73
N VAL A 307 -8.48 29.27 4.77
CA VAL A 307 -8.28 29.72 6.16
C VAL A 307 -6.91 30.36 6.35
N ASN A 308 -5.86 29.74 5.82
CA ASN A 308 -4.50 30.26 5.94
C ASN A 308 -4.33 31.58 5.19
N ASP A 309 -4.91 31.72 4.00
CA ASP A 309 -4.86 32.95 3.21
C ASP A 309 -5.66 34.08 3.88
N ALA A 310 -6.81 33.76 4.50
CA ALA A 310 -7.51 34.72 5.35
C ALA A 310 -6.67 35.10 6.58
N GLY A 311 -6.01 34.14 7.22
CA GLY A 311 -5.08 34.36 8.33
C GLY A 311 -3.93 35.29 7.96
N ARG A 312 -3.25 35.04 6.83
CA ARG A 312 -2.16 35.88 6.34
C ARG A 312 -2.57 37.32 6.09
N LEU A 313 -3.77 37.55 5.55
CA LEU A 313 -4.29 38.91 5.36
C LEU A 313 -4.54 39.63 6.69
N ILE A 314 -5.10 38.92 7.67
CA ILE A 314 -5.31 39.46 9.02
C ILE A 314 -3.96 39.73 9.70
N ASP A 315 -3.01 38.80 9.57
CA ASP A 315 -1.69 38.92 10.17
C ASP A 315 -0.88 40.07 9.53
N ALA A 316 -0.98 40.27 8.21
CA ALA A 316 -0.35 41.39 7.48
C ALA A 316 -0.94 42.75 7.85
N GLY A 317 -2.24 42.81 8.19
CA GLY A 317 -2.88 44.03 8.68
C GLY A 317 -2.74 44.24 10.20
N ARG A 318 -2.08 43.33 10.91
CA ARG A 318 -1.93 43.41 12.37
C ARG A 318 -0.66 44.17 12.70
N PRO A 319 -0.74 45.27 13.48
CA PRO A 319 0.46 45.90 14.00
C PRO A 319 1.20 44.91 14.90
N ASP A 320 2.53 44.87 14.77
CA ASP A 320 3.39 43.98 15.53
C ASP A 320 3.17 44.22 17.03
N PRO A 321 2.82 43.19 17.82
CA PRO A 321 2.65 43.34 19.26
C PRO A 321 3.89 43.93 19.95
N GLU A 322 5.10 43.69 19.45
CA GLU A 322 6.30 44.31 19.99
C GLU A 322 6.33 45.82 19.72
N ILE A 323 5.93 46.26 18.53
CA ILE A 323 5.88 47.68 18.17
C ILE A 323 4.83 48.39 19.03
N LYS A 324 3.63 47.82 19.16
CA LYS A 324 2.59 48.39 20.03
C LYS A 324 3.01 48.41 21.50
N LEU A 325 3.71 47.39 21.97
CA LEU A 325 4.23 47.37 23.34
C LEU A 325 5.31 48.44 23.54
N ARG A 326 6.19 48.65 22.55
CA ARG A 326 7.18 49.74 22.57
C ARG A 326 6.52 51.12 22.51
N GLU A 327 5.51 51.31 21.67
CA GLU A 327 4.73 52.56 21.59
C GLU A 327 4.02 52.86 22.91
N PHE A 328 3.39 51.85 23.52
CA PHE A 328 2.78 51.96 24.83
C PHE A 328 3.83 52.29 25.91
N ALA A 329 4.96 51.57 25.94
CA ALA A 329 6.04 51.83 26.89
C ALA A 329 6.68 53.22 26.70
N ALA A 330 6.79 53.70 25.45
CA ALA A 330 7.26 55.04 25.12
C ALA A 330 6.26 56.12 25.56
N ALA A 331 4.96 55.91 25.35
CA ALA A 331 3.91 56.80 25.81
C ALA A 331 3.87 56.89 27.35
N VAL A 332 4.00 55.74 28.03
CA VAL A 332 4.12 55.70 29.51
C VAL A 332 5.37 56.43 29.99
N LYS A 333 6.53 56.23 29.34
CA LYS A 333 7.76 56.98 29.67
C LYS A 333 7.60 58.48 29.44
N GLY A 334 6.94 58.89 28.35
CA GLY A 334 6.69 60.29 28.02
C GLY A 334 5.83 60.98 29.08
N LEU A 335 4.78 60.31 29.56
CA LEU A 335 3.94 60.83 30.64
C LEU A 335 4.68 60.94 31.98
N ILE A 336 5.53 59.96 32.31
CA ILE A 336 6.29 59.97 33.57
C ILE A 336 7.37 61.06 33.56
N ALA A 337 7.88 61.46 32.39
CA ALA A 337 8.95 62.45 32.25
C ALA A 337 8.47 63.91 32.19
N ASP A 338 7.15 64.16 32.23
CA ASP A 338 6.58 65.50 32.15
C ASP A 338 6.30 66.04 33.57
N ASP A 339 7.23 66.85 34.07
CA ASP A 339 7.19 67.48 35.41
C ASP A 339 6.10 68.55 35.57
N THR A 340 5.36 68.87 34.50
CA THR A 340 4.29 69.88 34.52
C THR A 340 2.92 69.31 34.88
N LEU A 341 2.76 67.98 34.90
CA LEU A 341 1.51 67.30 35.21
C LEU A 341 1.31 67.14 36.72
N THR A 342 0.10 67.42 37.21
CA THR A 342 -0.30 67.06 38.57
C THR A 342 -0.50 65.54 38.70
N ARG A 343 -0.33 65.01 39.91
CA ARG A 343 -0.42 63.57 40.17
C ARG A 343 -1.77 62.96 39.75
N GLU A 344 -2.85 63.72 39.90
CA GLU A 344 -4.20 63.29 39.48
C GLU A 344 -4.36 63.19 37.96
N THR A 345 -3.84 64.16 37.20
CA THR A 345 -3.93 64.13 35.72
C THR A 345 -3.04 63.06 35.12
N LEU A 346 -1.87 62.79 35.72
CA LEU A 346 -0.99 61.69 35.34
C LEU A 346 -1.70 60.33 35.48
N CYS A 347 -2.33 60.07 36.64
CA CYS A 347 -3.08 58.83 36.88
C CYS A 347 -4.23 58.66 35.89
N GLN A 348 -5.00 59.72 35.61
CA GLN A 348 -6.08 59.66 34.62
C GLN A 348 -5.59 59.36 33.20
N GLN A 349 -4.47 59.94 32.78
CA GLN A 349 -3.91 59.70 31.45
C GLN A 349 -3.30 58.30 31.31
N LEU A 350 -2.68 57.77 32.37
CA LEU A 350 -2.20 56.38 32.41
C LEU A 350 -3.35 55.37 32.36
N ASP A 351 -4.44 55.60 33.09
CA ASP A 351 -5.64 54.77 33.02
C ASP A 351 -6.27 54.81 31.62
N ALA A 352 -6.38 55.99 31.01
CA ALA A 352 -6.88 56.13 29.63
C ALA A 352 -6.00 55.40 28.60
N LEU A 353 -4.67 55.41 28.78
CA LEU A 353 -3.72 54.65 27.94
C LEU A 353 -3.84 53.14 28.15
N ALA A 354 -3.96 52.69 29.40
CA ALA A 354 -4.16 51.29 29.73
C ALA A 354 -5.50 50.78 29.19
N ASP A 355 -6.56 51.57 29.30
CA ASP A 355 -7.86 51.27 28.73
C ASP A 355 -7.82 51.27 27.20
N ALA A 356 -7.15 52.23 26.55
CA ALA A 356 -6.98 52.22 25.10
C ALA A 356 -6.23 50.98 24.60
N ALA A 357 -5.15 50.58 25.28
CA ALA A 357 -4.37 49.39 24.96
C ALA A 357 -5.17 48.10 25.20
N THR A 358 -5.95 48.04 26.27
CA THR A 358 -6.70 46.84 26.67
C THR A 358 -8.02 46.70 25.88
N SER A 359 -8.70 47.80 25.56
CA SER A 359 -9.96 47.84 24.81
C SER A 359 -9.77 47.40 23.36
N GLN A 360 -8.64 47.75 22.73
CA GLN A 360 -8.32 47.29 21.38
C GLN A 360 -8.09 45.78 21.29
N HIS A 361 -7.58 45.16 22.36
CA HIS A 361 -7.33 43.72 22.43
C HIS A 361 -8.54 42.90 22.92
N ARG A 362 -9.49 43.50 23.63
CA ARG A 362 -10.66 42.80 24.20
C ARG A 362 -11.72 42.33 23.19
N LEU A 363 -11.76 42.82 21.95
CA LEU A 363 -12.98 42.64 21.15
C LEU A 363 -12.96 41.57 20.05
N ARG A 364 -11.83 41.14 19.48
CA ARG A 364 -11.85 40.09 18.43
C ARG A 364 -10.65 39.16 18.47
N SER A 365 -10.89 37.89 18.79
CA SER A 365 -9.88 36.85 18.64
C SER A 365 -9.43 36.72 17.18
N ARG A 366 -8.17 36.33 16.94
CA ARG A 366 -7.65 36.06 15.58
C ARG A 366 -8.56 35.12 14.79
N ALA A 367 -9.09 34.10 15.45
CA ALA A 367 -10.04 33.15 14.85
C ALA A 367 -11.39 33.81 14.48
N SER A 368 -11.82 34.86 15.18
CA SER A 368 -13.01 35.65 14.81
C SER A 368 -12.78 36.48 13.57
N MET A 369 -11.65 37.18 13.49
CA MET A 369 -11.30 38.01 12.32
C MET A 369 -11.14 37.15 11.06
N ILE A 370 -10.51 35.97 11.18
CA ILE A 370 -10.42 35.01 10.07
C ILE A 370 -11.81 34.58 9.60
N ARG A 371 -12.74 34.28 10.51
CA ARG A 371 -14.12 33.93 10.14
C ARG A 371 -14.82 35.06 9.40
N GLU A 372 -14.70 36.30 9.87
CA GLU A 372 -15.27 37.46 9.18
C GLU A 372 -14.70 37.62 7.76
N GLN A 373 -13.39 37.45 7.59
CA GLN A 373 -12.76 37.50 6.27
C GLN A 373 -13.24 36.36 5.35
N LEU A 374 -13.52 35.17 5.89
CA LEU A 374 -14.10 34.08 5.13
C LEU A 374 -15.54 34.40 4.68
N LEU A 375 -16.35 35.04 5.52
CA LEU A 375 -17.72 35.44 5.16
C LEU A 375 -17.74 36.39 3.96
N LEU A 376 -16.75 37.27 3.82
CA LEU A 376 -16.60 38.12 2.62
C LEU A 376 -16.31 37.30 1.35
N ARG A 377 -15.70 36.12 1.49
CA ARG A 377 -15.38 35.18 0.40
C ARG A 377 -16.51 34.16 0.14
N HIS A 378 -17.75 34.44 0.53
CA HIS A 378 -18.87 33.50 0.40
C HIS A 378 -19.11 33.02 -1.04
N ARG A 379 -18.87 33.85 -2.06
CA ARG A 379 -19.03 33.45 -3.48
C ARG A 379 -18.18 32.23 -3.85
N LEU A 380 -16.97 32.15 -3.29
CA LEU A 380 -16.06 31.01 -3.51
C LEU A 380 -16.60 29.75 -2.82
N ALA A 381 -17.08 29.89 -1.58
CA ALA A 381 -17.70 28.79 -0.83
C ALA A 381 -18.95 28.26 -1.56
N ARG A 382 -19.83 29.17 -2.00
CA ARG A 382 -21.03 28.85 -2.76
C ARG A 382 -20.75 28.14 -4.08
N ALA A 383 -19.76 28.60 -4.86
CA ALA A 383 -19.38 27.95 -6.12
C ALA A 383 -18.92 26.50 -5.90
N MET A 384 -18.13 26.26 -4.85
CA MET A 384 -17.69 24.90 -4.48
C MET A 384 -18.86 24.04 -3.99
N LEU A 385 -19.68 24.57 -3.08
CA LEU A 385 -20.83 23.86 -2.53
C LEU A 385 -21.85 23.53 -3.61
N GLY A 386 -22.06 24.40 -4.59
CA GLY A 386 -22.97 24.16 -5.72
C GLY A 386 -22.67 22.88 -6.49
N ARG A 387 -21.39 22.47 -6.56
CA ARG A 387 -20.99 21.18 -7.15
C ARG A 387 -21.00 20.05 -6.13
N LEU A 388 -20.62 20.31 -4.88
CA LEU A 388 -20.60 19.29 -3.81
C LEU A 388 -21.99 18.76 -3.48
N VAL A 389 -23.02 19.62 -3.45
CA VAL A 389 -24.40 19.19 -3.14
C VAL A 389 -25.03 18.30 -4.21
N GLN A 390 -24.36 18.11 -5.36
CA GLN A 390 -24.78 17.16 -6.40
C GLN A 390 -24.18 15.77 -6.19
N LEU A 391 -23.20 15.64 -5.28
CA LEU A 391 -22.58 14.36 -4.98
C LEU A 391 -23.39 13.61 -3.92
N PRO A 392 -23.52 12.27 -4.03
CA PRO A 392 -24.33 11.45 -3.14
C PRO A 392 -23.55 11.14 -1.85
N PHE A 393 -23.28 12.15 -1.04
CA PHE A 393 -22.69 11.96 0.29
C PHE A 393 -23.64 11.14 1.17
N ALA A 394 -23.10 10.11 1.81
CA ALA A 394 -23.83 9.19 2.66
C ALA A 394 -23.23 9.15 4.07
N THR A 395 -24.03 8.65 5.01
CA THR A 395 -23.65 8.46 6.42
C THR A 395 -24.34 7.22 6.98
N GLN A 396 -23.78 6.61 8.02
CA GLN A 396 -24.38 5.45 8.69
C GLN A 396 -25.50 5.83 9.66
N SER A 397 -25.47 7.06 10.19
CA SER A 397 -26.39 7.58 11.20
C SER A 397 -26.74 9.03 10.87
N ALA A 398 -27.87 9.55 11.35
CA ALA A 398 -28.24 10.95 11.14
C ALA A 398 -27.07 11.90 11.46
N HIS A 399 -26.71 12.74 10.48
CA HIS A 399 -25.51 13.58 10.57
C HIS A 399 -25.81 15.01 10.11
N PRO A 400 -25.47 16.05 10.93
CA PRO A 400 -25.81 17.45 10.63
C PRO A 400 -25.28 17.98 9.28
N VAL A 401 -24.19 17.39 8.77
CA VAL A 401 -23.64 17.76 7.45
C VAL A 401 -24.57 17.36 6.31
N ILE A 402 -25.20 16.19 6.36
CA ILE A 402 -26.10 15.74 5.29
C ILE A 402 -27.34 16.63 5.27
N GLU A 403 -27.92 16.90 6.44
CA GLU A 403 -29.03 17.86 6.59
C GLU A 403 -28.65 19.25 6.05
N ALA A 404 -27.44 19.73 6.35
CA ALA A 404 -26.96 21.00 5.81
C ALA A 404 -26.84 21.01 4.29
N MET A 405 -26.33 19.92 3.72
CA MET A 405 -26.18 19.76 2.27
C MET A 405 -27.52 19.72 1.56
N GLU A 406 -28.53 19.06 2.14
CA GLU A 406 -29.90 19.05 1.60
C GLU A 406 -30.55 20.45 1.65
N ILE A 407 -30.37 21.19 2.75
CA ILE A 407 -30.84 22.58 2.85
C ILE A 407 -30.16 23.44 1.77
N LEU A 408 -28.85 23.35 1.62
CA LEU A 408 -28.10 24.09 0.60
C LEU A 408 -28.52 23.70 -0.83
N HIS A 409 -28.74 22.40 -1.08
CA HIS A 409 -29.23 21.90 -2.37
C HIS A 409 -30.54 22.59 -2.76
N ASN A 410 -31.51 22.61 -1.84
CA ASN A 410 -32.80 23.26 -2.03
C ASN A 410 -32.70 24.78 -2.21
N LEU A 411 -31.84 25.45 -1.44
CA LEU A 411 -31.61 26.89 -1.56
C LEU A 411 -30.97 27.26 -2.90
N TYR A 412 -30.02 26.46 -3.38
CA TYR A 412 -29.35 26.70 -4.66
C TYR A 412 -30.27 26.42 -5.85
N ALA A 413 -31.10 25.38 -5.78
CA ALA A 413 -32.13 25.11 -6.78
C ALA A 413 -33.09 26.29 -6.95
N ARG A 414 -33.45 26.95 -5.84
CA ARG A 414 -34.32 28.15 -5.83
C ARG A 414 -33.57 29.47 -6.07
N LYS A 415 -32.25 29.42 -6.31
CA LYS A 415 -31.36 30.60 -6.43
C LYS A 415 -31.46 31.58 -5.24
N ALA A 416 -31.78 31.07 -4.05
CA ALA A 416 -31.94 31.88 -2.85
C ALA A 416 -30.59 32.46 -2.37
N ASN A 417 -30.62 33.69 -1.83
CA ASN A 417 -29.44 34.37 -1.29
C ASN A 417 -29.55 34.71 0.21
N TRP A 418 -30.56 34.18 0.91
CA TRP A 418 -30.72 34.28 2.36
C TRP A 418 -30.97 32.91 3.00
N LEU A 419 -30.60 32.75 4.27
CA LEU A 419 -30.87 31.54 5.05
C LEU A 419 -32.27 31.64 5.71
N PRO A 420 -33.14 30.61 5.64
CA PRO A 420 -34.43 30.61 6.35
C PRO A 420 -34.26 30.74 7.88
N ASN A 421 -35.25 31.31 8.58
CA ASN A 421 -35.15 31.59 10.02
C ASN A 421 -35.14 30.33 10.91
N ARG A 422 -35.71 29.22 10.43
CA ARG A 422 -35.80 27.95 11.17
C ARG A 422 -34.90 26.91 10.51
N VAL A 423 -33.61 26.91 10.86
CA VAL A 423 -32.68 25.85 10.49
C VAL A 423 -32.21 25.15 11.76
N ALA A 424 -32.54 23.85 11.89
CA ALA A 424 -32.23 23.05 13.07
C ALA A 424 -30.75 22.64 13.15
N VAL A 425 -30.03 22.71 12.03
CA VAL A 425 -28.63 22.30 11.93
C VAL A 425 -27.75 23.22 12.77
N ARG A 426 -27.08 22.65 13.78
CA ARG A 426 -26.13 23.35 14.63
C ARG A 426 -24.71 23.02 14.21
N PHE A 427 -23.94 24.04 13.85
CA PHE A 427 -22.48 23.94 13.77
C PHE A 427 -21.85 24.29 15.13
N GLY A 428 -20.52 24.22 15.23
CA GLY A 428 -19.81 24.58 16.48
C GLY A 428 -20.10 26.01 16.95
N ARG A 429 -19.89 26.27 18.25
CA ARG A 429 -20.13 27.57 18.93
C ARG A 429 -19.57 28.79 18.18
N ALA A 430 -18.52 28.60 17.38
CA ALA A 430 -17.93 29.64 16.55
C ALA A 430 -18.87 30.21 15.46
N TRP A 431 -19.86 29.46 14.97
CA TRP A 431 -20.76 29.95 13.92
C TRP A 431 -22.12 30.43 14.45
N GLN A 432 -22.52 29.97 15.64
CA GLN A 432 -23.83 30.27 16.25
C GLN A 432 -24.16 31.77 16.31
N PRO A 433 -23.27 32.68 16.78
CA PRO A 433 -23.61 34.10 16.86
C PRO A 433 -23.93 34.74 15.51
N VAL A 434 -23.34 34.24 14.41
CA VAL A 434 -23.59 34.76 13.06
C VAL A 434 -24.85 34.13 12.45
N LEU A 435 -25.15 32.87 12.79
CA LEU A 435 -26.34 32.16 12.31
C LEU A 435 -27.64 32.67 12.95
N GLU A 436 -27.58 33.09 14.21
CA GLU A 436 -28.69 33.67 14.97
C GLU A 436 -28.87 35.17 14.72
N GLY A 437 -27.93 35.80 14.00
CA GLY A 437 -28.00 37.20 13.64
C GLY A 437 -29.19 37.54 12.73
N GLN A 438 -29.60 38.82 12.77
CA GLN A 438 -30.69 39.37 11.96
C GLN A 438 -30.37 39.37 10.45
N ASP A 439 -29.09 39.52 10.07
CA ASP A 439 -28.64 39.49 8.67
C ASP A 439 -28.66 38.05 8.12
N ARG A 440 -29.74 37.70 7.43
CA ARG A 440 -29.93 36.36 6.84
C ARG A 440 -29.02 36.08 5.64
N LYS A 441 -28.44 37.10 4.98
CA LYS A 441 -27.44 36.90 3.92
C LYS A 441 -26.11 36.50 4.53
N ARG A 442 -25.69 37.20 5.59
CA ARG A 442 -24.49 36.85 6.37
C ARG A 442 -24.65 35.51 7.08
N ALA A 443 -25.85 35.19 7.58
CA ALA A 443 -26.16 33.87 8.12
C ALA A 443 -25.99 32.76 7.08
N LEU A 444 -26.38 33.00 5.82
CA LEU A 444 -26.15 32.03 4.73
C LEU A 444 -24.67 31.83 4.43
N ALA A 445 -23.88 32.91 4.37
CA ALA A 445 -22.43 32.81 4.20
C ALA A 445 -21.77 32.01 5.35
N ALA A 446 -22.25 32.20 6.58
CA ALA A 446 -21.80 31.43 7.74
C ALA A 446 -22.23 29.97 7.66
N PHE A 447 -23.44 29.70 7.14
CA PHE A 447 -23.94 28.35 6.92
C PHE A 447 -23.13 27.60 5.87
N GLU A 448 -22.77 28.26 4.76
CA GLU A 448 -21.92 27.72 3.70
C GLU A 448 -20.53 27.33 4.22
N TRP A 449 -19.82 28.25 4.90
CA TRP A 449 -18.52 27.95 5.48
C TRP A 449 -18.60 26.95 6.64
N GLY A 450 -19.64 27.02 7.47
CA GLY A 450 -19.91 26.05 8.52
C GLY A 450 -20.05 24.64 7.97
N THR A 451 -20.80 24.49 6.87
CA THR A 451 -20.97 23.21 6.16
C THR A 451 -19.66 22.70 5.60
N LEU A 452 -18.86 23.53 4.94
CA LEU A 452 -17.55 23.14 4.40
C LEU A 452 -16.60 22.63 5.51
N PHE A 453 -16.56 23.33 6.66
CA PHE A 453 -15.72 22.94 7.78
C PHE A 453 -16.18 21.62 8.39
N ALA A 454 -17.49 21.46 8.59
CA ALA A 454 -18.08 20.24 9.12
C ALA A 454 -17.85 19.06 8.16
N LEU A 455 -18.04 19.25 6.85
CA LEU A 455 -17.74 18.26 5.82
C LEU A 455 -16.26 17.86 5.80
N ARG A 456 -15.34 18.82 5.95
CA ARG A 456 -13.89 18.53 6.04
C ARG A 456 -13.56 17.60 7.20
N VAL A 457 -14.21 17.81 8.36
CA VAL A 457 -14.01 16.96 9.55
C VAL A 457 -14.66 15.60 9.35
N ALA A 458 -15.89 15.57 8.82
CA ALA A 458 -16.66 14.37 8.57
C ALA A 458 -16.02 13.43 7.52
N LEU A 459 -15.39 13.99 6.49
CA LEU A 459 -14.61 13.22 5.52
C LEU A 459 -13.30 12.67 6.13
N ARG A 460 -12.73 13.36 7.12
CA ARG A 460 -11.49 12.94 7.76
C ARG A 460 -11.71 11.79 8.75
N ASN A 461 -12.81 11.83 9.51
CA ASN A 461 -13.14 10.80 10.49
C ASN A 461 -13.98 9.65 9.89
N GLY A 462 -14.47 9.79 8.66
CA GLY A 462 -15.27 8.79 7.97
C GLY A 462 -16.75 8.76 8.36
N SER A 463 -17.26 9.76 9.09
CA SER A 463 -18.68 9.84 9.44
C SER A 463 -19.57 10.19 8.24
N VAL A 464 -19.01 10.88 7.25
CA VAL A 464 -19.61 11.12 5.95
C VAL A 464 -18.66 10.57 4.89
N PHE A 465 -19.22 9.86 3.91
CA PHE A 465 -18.46 9.15 2.89
C PHE A 465 -19.17 9.20 1.52
N LEU A 466 -18.45 8.76 0.50
CA LEU A 466 -18.97 8.52 -0.85
C LEU A 466 -18.78 7.03 -1.17
N ASP A 467 -19.85 6.31 -1.52
CA ASP A 467 -19.81 4.85 -1.70
C ASP A 467 -18.84 4.39 -2.79
N HIS A 468 -18.65 5.22 -3.81
CA HIS A 468 -17.77 4.96 -4.95
C HIS A 468 -16.39 5.61 -4.77
N SER A 469 -15.91 5.77 -3.54
CA SER A 469 -14.56 6.25 -3.21
C SER A 469 -13.67 5.07 -2.76
N PHE A 470 -12.35 5.18 -2.94
CA PHE A 470 -11.44 4.21 -2.32
C PHE A 470 -11.07 4.65 -0.89
N ALA A 471 -10.65 5.90 -0.73
CA ALA A 471 -10.17 6.44 0.55
C ALA A 471 -11.27 6.99 1.47
N PHE A 472 -12.34 7.56 0.90
CA PHE A 472 -13.44 8.24 1.62
C PHE A 472 -14.74 7.43 1.54
N ARG A 473 -14.65 6.11 1.65
CA ARG A 473 -15.81 5.20 1.73
C ARG A 473 -16.18 4.88 3.18
N SER A 474 -17.36 4.30 3.37
CA SER A 474 -17.80 3.79 4.68
C SER A 474 -16.77 2.83 5.27
N GLN A 475 -16.42 2.99 6.55
CA GLN A 475 -15.55 2.03 7.23
C GLN A 475 -16.19 0.64 7.32
N ALA A 476 -17.52 0.56 7.38
CA ALA A 476 -18.24 -0.72 7.43
C ALA A 476 -18.01 -1.56 6.16
N THR A 477 -17.78 -0.94 4.99
CA THR A 477 -17.49 -1.68 3.76
C THR A 477 -16.03 -2.18 3.69
N MET A 478 -15.17 -1.77 4.63
CA MET A 478 -13.84 -2.35 4.81
C MET A 478 -13.86 -3.61 5.68
N LEU A 479 -14.97 -3.90 6.35
CA LEU A 479 -15.13 -5.07 7.20
C LEU A 479 -15.72 -6.24 6.39
N ILE A 480 -15.46 -7.47 6.88
CA ILE A 480 -16.12 -8.67 6.38
C ILE A 480 -17.62 -8.53 6.63
N SER A 481 -18.44 -8.82 5.62
CA SER A 481 -19.90 -8.74 5.77
C SER A 481 -20.36 -9.68 6.89
N GLY A 482 -21.45 -9.34 7.59
CA GLY A 482 -21.97 -10.19 8.68
C GLY A 482 -22.29 -11.61 8.22
N GLN A 483 -22.78 -11.77 6.99
CA GLN A 483 -23.08 -13.07 6.38
C GLN A 483 -21.81 -13.86 6.09
N ASP A 484 -20.80 -13.23 5.46
CA ASP A 484 -19.52 -13.89 5.16
C ASP A 484 -18.76 -14.24 6.43
N TRP A 485 -18.81 -13.38 7.44
CA TRP A 485 -18.20 -13.62 8.74
C TRP A 485 -18.79 -14.87 9.39
N GLN A 486 -20.12 -14.98 9.46
CA GLN A 486 -20.75 -16.17 10.04
C GLN A 486 -20.39 -17.45 9.27
N ALA A 487 -20.35 -17.40 7.94
CA ALA A 487 -20.04 -18.56 7.11
C ALA A 487 -18.56 -18.99 7.20
N ARG A 488 -17.62 -18.04 7.39
CA ARG A 488 -16.18 -18.28 7.22
C ARG A 488 -15.32 -18.00 8.45
N ARG A 489 -15.89 -17.61 9.59
CA ARG A 489 -15.13 -17.28 10.83
C ARG A 489 -14.11 -18.35 11.22
N ASN A 490 -14.49 -19.62 11.19
CA ASN A 490 -13.60 -20.73 11.59
C ASN A 490 -12.37 -20.84 10.66
N HIS A 491 -12.59 -20.59 9.35
CA HIS A 491 -11.51 -20.56 8.38
C HIS A 491 -10.56 -19.38 8.64
N PHE A 492 -11.08 -18.20 8.96
CA PHE A 492 -10.26 -17.02 9.28
C PHE A 492 -9.44 -17.21 10.56
N TYR A 493 -10.03 -17.75 11.62
CA TYR A 493 -9.31 -18.07 12.87
C TYR A 493 -8.16 -19.05 12.61
N GLY A 494 -8.41 -20.14 11.88
CA GLY A 494 -7.39 -21.13 11.53
C GLY A 494 -6.25 -20.53 10.68
N HIS A 495 -6.60 -19.69 9.70
CA HIS A 495 -5.60 -19.05 8.83
C HIS A 495 -4.72 -18.04 9.57
N LEU A 496 -5.30 -17.26 10.49
CA LEU A 496 -4.56 -16.30 11.31
C LEU A 496 -3.88 -16.94 12.53
N LYS A 497 -4.09 -18.25 12.76
CA LYS A 497 -3.63 -18.98 13.95
C LYS A 497 -4.08 -18.30 15.26
N LEU A 498 -5.30 -17.74 15.24
CA LEU A 498 -5.91 -17.08 16.40
C LEU A 498 -6.88 -18.02 17.10
N PRO A 499 -7.00 -17.95 18.44
CA PRO A 499 -8.00 -18.72 19.17
C PRO A 499 -9.42 -18.21 18.83
N GLN A 500 -10.40 -19.11 18.89
CA GLN A 500 -11.80 -18.76 18.66
C GLN A 500 -12.42 -18.03 19.86
N ASP A 501 -11.93 -18.33 21.07
CA ASP A 501 -12.32 -17.61 22.28
C ASP A 501 -11.49 -16.33 22.40
N ALA A 502 -12.17 -15.19 22.48
CA ALA A 502 -11.55 -13.90 22.66
C ALA A 502 -10.76 -13.82 23.99
N ARG A 503 -11.21 -14.52 25.05
CA ARG A 503 -10.54 -14.50 26.36
C ARG A 503 -9.14 -15.09 26.28
N ALA A 504 -8.99 -16.23 25.61
CA ALA A 504 -7.69 -16.89 25.42
C ALA A 504 -6.67 -16.02 24.69
N PHE A 505 -7.11 -15.07 23.86
CA PHE A 505 -6.21 -14.08 23.24
C PHE A 505 -5.98 -12.86 24.14
N LEU A 506 -7.02 -12.37 24.82
CA LEU A 506 -6.96 -11.15 25.62
C LEU A 506 -6.21 -11.33 26.94
N GLU A 507 -6.32 -12.48 27.60
CA GLU A 507 -5.69 -12.75 28.90
C GLU A 507 -4.17 -12.46 28.88
N PRO A 508 -3.37 -13.02 27.94
CA PRO A 508 -1.94 -12.70 27.86
C PRO A 508 -1.66 -11.21 27.58
N VAL A 509 -2.53 -10.53 26.82
CA VAL A 509 -2.40 -9.11 26.49
C VAL A 509 -2.67 -8.23 27.71
N VAL A 510 -3.71 -8.58 28.48
CA VAL A 510 -4.07 -7.89 29.72
C VAL A 510 -2.98 -8.10 30.77
N GLU A 511 -2.49 -9.33 30.95
CA GLU A 511 -1.36 -9.61 31.86
C GLU A 511 -0.11 -8.80 31.49
N HIS A 512 0.20 -8.71 30.18
CA HIS A 512 1.33 -7.90 29.72
C HIS A 512 1.12 -6.40 29.98
N LEU A 513 -0.11 -5.90 29.77
CA LEU A 513 -0.48 -4.52 30.06
C LEU A 513 -0.38 -4.22 31.56
N ASP A 514 -0.90 -5.09 32.41
CA ASP A 514 -0.86 -4.94 33.87
C ASP A 514 0.58 -4.94 34.38
N ALA A 515 1.42 -5.84 33.88
CA ALA A 515 2.85 -5.84 34.18
C ALA A 515 3.53 -4.55 33.70
N GLY A 516 3.12 -4.02 32.53
CA GLY A 516 3.58 -2.75 31.99
C GLY A 516 3.17 -1.54 32.85
N LEU A 517 1.91 -1.51 33.30
CA LEU A 517 1.36 -0.47 34.17
C LEU A 517 2.00 -0.51 35.55
N ALA A 518 2.30 -1.70 36.09
CA ALA A 518 3.05 -1.85 37.33
C ALA A 518 4.46 -1.25 37.19
N ARG A 519 5.19 -1.56 36.10
CA ARG A 519 6.51 -0.95 35.84
C ARG A 519 6.43 0.56 35.67
N LEU A 520 5.41 1.06 34.97
CA LEU A 520 5.19 2.50 34.78
C LEU A 520 4.92 3.21 36.11
N ARG A 521 4.06 2.63 36.94
CA ARG A 521 3.76 3.12 38.30
C ARG A 521 5.05 3.17 39.12
N ASP A 522 5.81 2.09 39.16
CA ASP A 522 7.02 2.01 39.99
C ASP A 522 8.08 3.03 39.53
N ALA A 523 8.22 3.26 38.23
CA ALA A 523 9.10 4.30 37.68
C ALA A 523 8.59 5.73 37.96
N ALA A 524 7.26 5.96 37.94
CA ALA A 524 6.67 7.23 38.36
C ALA A 524 6.96 7.52 39.85
N VAL A 525 6.81 6.50 40.70
CA VAL A 525 7.08 6.60 42.16
C VAL A 525 8.57 6.87 42.42
N ARG A 526 9.48 6.30 41.62
CA ARG A 526 10.92 6.59 41.70
C ARG A 526 11.32 7.97 41.13
N GLY A 527 10.38 8.71 40.53
CA GLY A 527 10.65 10.01 39.92
C GLY A 527 11.41 9.94 38.59
N GLU A 528 11.53 8.75 37.98
CA GLU A 528 12.19 8.55 36.68
C GLU A 528 11.36 9.09 35.50
N LEU A 529 10.05 9.27 35.72
CA LEU A 529 9.09 9.79 34.74
C LEU A 529 7.99 10.61 35.42
N ARG A 530 7.48 11.62 34.71
CA ARG A 530 6.40 12.50 35.20
C ARG A 530 5.17 12.34 34.30
N ILE A 531 4.01 12.15 34.91
CA ILE A 531 2.74 11.96 34.21
C ILE A 531 1.81 13.13 34.54
N ASP A 532 1.40 13.90 33.53
CA ASP A 532 0.35 14.91 33.64
C ASP A 532 -0.72 14.72 32.53
N SER A 533 -0.99 15.71 31.69
CA SER A 533 -1.69 15.57 30.41
C SER A 533 -0.93 14.74 29.37
N ALA A 534 0.37 14.52 29.58
CA ALA A 534 1.24 13.68 28.77
C ALA A 534 2.26 12.92 29.65
N ILE A 535 2.98 11.97 29.03
CA ILE A 535 4.09 11.25 29.67
C ILE A 535 5.39 12.01 29.35
N HIS A 536 6.04 12.55 30.37
CA HIS A 536 7.33 13.24 30.27
C HIS A 536 8.42 12.29 30.75
N VAL A 537 9.35 11.97 29.85
CA VAL A 537 10.54 11.15 30.12
C VAL A 537 11.75 12.04 29.86
N ASP A 538 12.71 12.04 30.78
CA ASP A 538 13.96 12.74 30.54
C ASP A 538 14.65 12.18 29.29
N PRO A 539 15.26 13.03 28.44
CA PRO A 539 16.02 12.56 27.29
C PRO A 539 17.08 11.56 27.74
N LEU A 540 17.09 10.37 27.12
CA LEU A 540 18.15 9.39 27.36
C LEU A 540 19.50 10.06 27.06
N LYS A 541 20.28 10.32 28.12
CA LYS A 541 21.67 10.78 27.95
C LYS A 541 22.43 9.64 27.29
N ALA A 542 23.11 9.95 26.19
CA ALA A 542 23.98 8.98 25.52
C ALA A 542 24.98 8.42 26.53
N LYS A 543 24.82 7.14 26.91
CA LYS A 543 25.84 6.43 27.68
C LYS A 543 27.08 6.38 26.79
N ARG A 544 28.23 6.80 27.32
CA ARG A 544 29.51 6.59 26.62
C ARG A 544 29.67 5.08 26.42
N PRO A 545 29.90 4.61 25.19
CA PRO A 545 30.15 3.19 24.97
C PRO A 545 31.34 2.75 25.84
N GLU A 546 31.19 1.62 26.54
CA GLU A 546 32.29 1.06 27.30
C GLU A 546 33.47 0.76 26.37
N ALA A 547 34.70 0.90 26.87
CA ALA A 547 35.90 0.66 26.07
C ALA A 547 35.94 -0.77 25.49
N SER A 548 35.35 -1.74 26.20
CA SER A 548 35.15 -3.12 25.76
C SER A 548 34.22 -3.22 24.53
N VAL A 549 33.13 -2.46 24.51
CA VAL A 549 32.17 -2.41 23.39
C VAL A 549 32.79 -1.75 22.18
N GLU A 550 33.56 -0.68 22.37
CA GLU A 550 34.27 -0.02 21.28
C GLU A 550 35.39 -0.90 20.71
N ALA A 551 36.11 -1.63 21.57
CA ALA A 551 37.09 -2.62 21.15
C ALA A 551 36.44 -3.77 20.35
N LEU A 552 35.29 -4.29 20.81
CA LEU A 552 34.52 -5.30 20.08
C LEU A 552 33.98 -4.76 18.76
N ARG A 553 33.47 -3.52 18.75
CA ARG A 553 33.02 -2.82 17.54
C ARG A 553 34.17 -2.76 16.53
N ARG A 554 35.35 -2.28 16.92
CA ARG A 554 36.53 -2.26 16.06
C ARG A 554 36.90 -3.67 15.59
N ALA A 555 36.95 -4.66 16.47
CA ALA A 555 37.26 -6.04 16.07
C ALA A 555 36.25 -6.64 15.08
N LEU A 556 34.96 -6.26 15.17
CA LEU A 556 33.92 -6.67 14.22
C LEU A 556 34.06 -5.95 12.88
N PHE A 557 34.27 -4.63 12.88
CA PHE A 557 34.39 -3.85 11.64
C PHE A 557 35.76 -4.02 10.96
N ASP A 558 36.84 -4.27 11.69
CA ASP A 558 38.16 -4.60 11.10
C ASP A 558 38.11 -5.94 10.34
N ARG A 559 37.22 -6.85 10.73
CA ARG A 559 36.96 -8.12 10.02
C ARG A 559 36.04 -7.95 8.80
N HIS A 560 35.33 -6.83 8.73
CA HIS A 560 34.36 -6.51 7.69
C HIS A 560 34.63 -5.08 7.17
N PRO A 561 35.71 -4.90 6.36
CA PRO A 561 36.09 -3.58 5.87
C PRO A 561 34.93 -2.89 5.15
N ASP A 562 34.95 -1.56 5.14
CA ASP A 562 33.97 -0.74 4.43
C ASP A 562 33.96 -1.09 2.93
N GLY A 563 33.05 -1.98 2.53
CA GLY A 563 32.84 -2.38 1.14
C GLY A 563 31.96 -1.36 0.40
N GLN A 564 32.16 -1.23 -0.90
CA GLN A 564 31.23 -0.42 -1.69
C GLN A 564 29.86 -1.13 -1.72
N LEU A 565 28.75 -0.39 -1.60
CA LEU A 565 27.40 -0.96 -1.64
C LEU A 565 27.16 -1.92 -2.83
N PRO A 566 27.68 -1.69 -4.06
CA PRO A 566 27.59 -2.66 -5.15
C PRO A 566 28.28 -4.00 -4.86
N GLU A 567 29.42 -4.01 -4.17
CA GLU A 567 30.14 -5.23 -3.79
C GLU A 567 29.34 -6.02 -2.75
N ILE A 568 28.78 -5.32 -1.76
CA ILE A 568 27.90 -5.93 -0.75
C ILE A 568 26.66 -6.56 -1.43
N LEU A 569 26.07 -5.87 -2.41
CA LEU A 569 24.93 -6.42 -3.16
C LEU A 569 25.31 -7.69 -3.95
N LEU A 570 26.50 -7.71 -4.56
CA LEU A 570 27.02 -8.89 -5.27
C LEU A 570 27.28 -10.05 -4.32
N GLU A 571 27.89 -9.79 -3.17
CA GLU A 571 28.17 -10.80 -2.15
C GLU A 571 26.87 -11.38 -1.58
N ILE A 572 25.91 -10.53 -1.19
CA ILE A 572 24.60 -10.98 -0.71
C ILE A 572 23.88 -11.80 -1.79
N ASP A 573 23.92 -11.39 -3.06
CA ASP A 573 23.29 -12.18 -4.11
C ASP A 573 23.97 -13.53 -4.34
N SER A 574 25.29 -13.62 -4.14
CA SER A 574 26.01 -14.89 -4.23
C SER A 574 25.57 -15.91 -3.18
N HIS A 575 25.13 -15.44 -2.01
CA HIS A 575 24.67 -16.29 -0.90
C HIS A 575 23.15 -16.50 -0.84
N THR A 576 22.37 -15.54 -1.33
CA THR A 576 20.90 -15.55 -1.18
C THR A 576 20.15 -15.69 -2.49
N HIS A 577 20.83 -15.45 -3.62
CA HIS A 577 20.25 -15.44 -4.96
C HIS A 577 18.96 -14.61 -5.04
N PHE A 578 18.91 -13.46 -4.36
CA PHE A 578 17.75 -12.58 -4.37
C PHE A 578 17.45 -12.06 -5.79
N SER A 579 18.46 -11.94 -6.65
CA SER A 579 18.31 -11.60 -8.05
C SER A 579 17.48 -12.65 -8.80
N TRP A 580 17.60 -13.92 -8.43
CA TRP A 580 16.80 -15.01 -9.01
C TRP A 580 15.36 -14.94 -8.57
N LEU A 581 15.11 -14.56 -7.31
CA LEU A 581 13.76 -14.27 -6.81
C LEU A 581 13.14 -13.08 -7.56
N LEU A 582 13.91 -12.00 -7.75
CA LEU A 582 13.48 -10.82 -8.49
C LEU A 582 13.24 -11.11 -9.98
N LEU A 583 13.97 -12.04 -10.59
CA LEU A 583 13.73 -12.45 -11.99
C LEU A 583 12.71 -13.59 -12.11
N GLY A 584 12.46 -14.31 -11.01
CA GLY A 584 11.71 -15.57 -10.96
C GLY A 584 12.40 -16.76 -11.63
N ARG A 585 13.70 -16.61 -11.92
CA ARG A 585 14.58 -17.59 -12.57
C ARG A 585 16.03 -17.11 -12.46
N GLU A 586 16.95 -18.01 -12.74
CA GLU A 586 18.35 -17.65 -12.97
C GLU A 586 18.46 -16.62 -14.13
N PRO A 587 19.31 -15.58 -13.98
CA PRO A 587 19.64 -14.64 -15.04
C PRO A 587 20.20 -15.38 -16.27
N TYR A 588 19.76 -14.99 -17.47
CA TYR A 588 20.28 -15.59 -18.71
C TYR A 588 21.69 -15.09 -19.06
N SER A 589 22.07 -13.92 -18.54
CA SER A 589 23.35 -13.28 -18.82
C SER A 589 23.82 -12.41 -17.66
N ARG A 590 25.14 -12.14 -17.64
CA ARG A 590 25.75 -11.14 -16.77
C ARG A 590 25.10 -9.77 -16.92
N SER A 591 24.77 -9.37 -18.16
CA SER A 591 24.11 -8.08 -18.42
C SER A 591 22.71 -8.00 -17.80
N GLU A 592 21.94 -9.09 -17.81
CA GLU A 592 20.64 -9.15 -17.14
C GLU A 592 20.79 -9.00 -15.62
N LEU A 593 21.77 -9.70 -15.05
CA LEU A 593 22.08 -9.61 -13.62
C LEU A 593 22.50 -8.18 -13.21
N LEU A 594 23.39 -7.55 -13.98
CA LEU A 594 23.79 -6.15 -13.74
C LEU A 594 22.61 -5.17 -13.84
N MET A 595 21.65 -5.40 -14.75
CA MET A 595 20.43 -4.60 -14.82
C MET A 595 19.56 -4.75 -13.55
N VAL A 596 19.51 -5.94 -12.95
CA VAL A 596 18.82 -6.16 -11.67
C VAL A 596 19.45 -5.30 -10.58
N TYR A 597 20.78 -5.38 -10.42
CA TYR A 597 21.49 -4.61 -9.41
C TYR A 597 21.36 -3.11 -9.64
N ALA A 598 21.50 -2.64 -10.88
CA ALA A 598 21.32 -1.24 -11.22
C ALA A 598 19.91 -0.76 -10.86
N ALA A 599 18.88 -1.55 -11.16
CA ALA A 599 17.51 -1.19 -10.82
C ALA A 599 17.23 -1.22 -9.30
N VAL A 600 17.84 -2.15 -8.54
CA VAL A 600 17.77 -2.18 -7.08
C VAL A 600 18.44 -0.94 -6.48
N LEU A 601 19.65 -0.60 -6.93
CA LEU A 601 20.35 0.62 -6.54
C LEU A 601 19.53 1.87 -6.89
N ALA A 602 18.91 1.92 -8.06
CA ALA A 602 18.07 3.05 -8.47
C ALA A 602 16.84 3.26 -7.59
N HIS A 603 16.26 2.18 -7.05
CA HIS A 603 15.12 2.26 -6.14
C HIS A 603 15.54 2.51 -4.69
N GLY A 604 16.72 2.04 -4.29
CA GLY A 604 17.27 2.22 -2.94
C GLY A 604 18.03 3.54 -2.73
N THR A 605 18.36 4.25 -3.81
CA THR A 605 19.11 5.52 -3.78
C THR A 605 18.41 6.60 -4.60
N SER A 606 18.87 7.84 -4.51
CA SER A 606 18.37 8.95 -5.33
C SER A 606 18.97 9.00 -6.74
N MET A 607 19.58 7.91 -7.23
CA MET A 607 20.26 7.87 -8.52
C MET A 607 19.28 7.62 -9.67
N SER A 608 19.43 8.37 -10.78
CA SER A 608 18.64 8.12 -11.98
C SER A 608 19.20 6.95 -12.80
N ALA A 609 18.37 6.37 -13.66
CA ALA A 609 18.83 5.35 -14.63
C ALA A 609 19.95 5.86 -15.55
N THR A 610 20.04 7.17 -15.77
CA THR A 610 21.11 7.79 -16.55
C THR A 610 22.42 7.83 -15.76
N ASP A 611 22.33 8.12 -14.45
CA ASP A 611 23.51 8.13 -13.57
C ASP A 611 24.08 6.71 -13.41
N LEU A 612 23.22 5.71 -13.27
CA LEU A 612 23.64 4.31 -13.17
C LEU A 612 24.21 3.76 -14.48
N ALA A 613 23.67 4.16 -15.64
CA ALA A 613 24.27 3.81 -16.93
C ALA A 613 25.68 4.41 -17.12
N ARG A 614 25.98 5.54 -16.48
CA ARG A 614 27.36 6.09 -16.44
C ARG A 614 28.29 5.27 -15.55
N MET A 615 27.76 4.69 -14.48
CA MET A 615 28.52 3.79 -13.59
C MET A 615 28.75 2.40 -14.19
N VAL A 616 27.82 1.93 -15.02
CA VAL A 616 27.88 0.63 -15.70
C VAL A 616 27.72 0.85 -17.21
N PRO A 617 28.81 1.19 -17.94
CA PRO A 617 28.76 1.60 -19.34
C PRO A 617 28.19 0.55 -20.30
N GLU A 618 28.21 -0.72 -19.89
CA GLU A 618 27.64 -1.85 -20.63
C GLU A 618 26.09 -1.80 -20.70
N LEU A 619 25.43 -0.96 -19.89
CA LEU A 619 23.97 -0.88 -19.79
C LEU A 619 23.44 0.45 -20.34
N SER A 620 22.33 0.38 -21.10
CA SER A 620 21.65 1.58 -21.58
C SER A 620 20.65 2.13 -20.53
N PRO A 621 20.48 3.47 -20.45
CA PRO A 621 19.48 4.07 -19.54
C PRO A 621 18.05 3.60 -19.80
N SER A 622 17.72 3.25 -21.05
CA SER A 622 16.39 2.70 -21.42
C SER A 622 16.18 1.30 -20.84
N ALA A 623 17.19 0.44 -20.90
CA ALA A 623 17.13 -0.91 -20.35
C ALA A 623 17.00 -0.90 -18.82
N ILE A 624 17.78 -0.04 -18.14
CA ILE A 624 17.67 0.14 -16.68
C ILE A 624 16.27 0.65 -16.31
N ARG A 625 15.72 1.65 -17.01
CA ARG A 625 14.34 2.15 -16.78
C ARG A 625 13.29 1.06 -16.98
N GLN A 626 13.46 0.20 -17.99
CA GLN A 626 12.54 -0.90 -18.23
C GLN A 626 12.57 -1.90 -17.07
N MET A 627 13.76 -2.25 -16.58
CA MET A 627 13.93 -3.11 -15.41
C MET A 627 13.34 -2.49 -14.14
N MET A 628 13.62 -1.21 -13.88
CA MET A 628 13.03 -0.47 -12.75
C MET A 628 11.49 -0.48 -12.80
N ARG A 629 10.88 -0.28 -13.97
CA ARG A 629 9.42 -0.32 -14.17
C ARG A 629 8.86 -1.72 -13.90
N SER A 630 9.58 -2.76 -14.29
CA SER A 630 9.21 -4.15 -14.02
C SER A 630 9.10 -4.43 -12.52
N TYR A 631 9.93 -3.77 -11.70
CA TYR A 631 9.92 -3.91 -10.23
C TYR A 631 8.91 -3.02 -9.54
N ARG A 632 8.69 -1.78 -10.00
CA ARG A 632 7.66 -0.90 -9.43
C ARG A 632 6.25 -1.51 -9.60
N GLY A 633 6.04 -2.29 -10.68
CA GLY A 633 4.82 -3.08 -10.85
C GLY A 633 4.62 -4.21 -9.83
N ARG A 634 5.68 -4.65 -9.12
CA ARG A 634 5.67 -5.74 -8.13
C ARG A 634 5.74 -5.25 -6.67
N ALA A 635 6.32 -4.08 -6.40
CA ALA A 635 6.47 -3.54 -5.05
C ALA A 635 5.20 -2.83 -4.51
N GLU A 636 4.33 -2.32 -5.38
CA GLU A 636 3.04 -1.72 -4.96
C GLU A 636 1.92 -2.76 -4.70
N THR A 637 2.24 -4.05 -4.81
CA THR A 637 1.33 -5.19 -4.57
C THR A 637 1.63 -5.96 -3.28
N ALA A 638 2.70 -5.59 -2.56
CA ALA A 638 2.93 -5.94 -1.16
C ALA A 638 2.38 -4.81 -0.27
#